data_AF-A0A222P2S1-F1
#
_entry.id   AF-A0A222P2S1-F1
#
_cell.length_a   1.000
_cell.length_b   1.000
_cell.length_c   1.000
_cell.angle_alpha   90.00
_cell.angle_beta   90.00
_cell.angle_gamma   90.00
#
_symmetry.space_group_name_H-M   'P 1'
#
loop_
_entity.id
_entity.type
_entity.pdbx_description
1 polymer ?
#
loop_
_entity_poly.entity_id
_entity_poly.type
_entity_poly.pdbx_seq_one_letter_code
_entity_poly.pdbx_strand_id
1 'polypeptide(L)'
;MPKPNDLTEIFTLLQQEKTAQPHYFLFLLGTDTVFTERPTITLKDPVEKKSYERGETLSYAAQVVVRILGEEAEITKSNSPLSYCSPSVDVVNGPTTLGSEVGERIAQGVFLALRALASGKKTIQISAHSRGAVESILVMHELKRIQTALEKEPQKPLFDILSASPCNYTRTAIGKFFKNTEADSQELRAELLKRLQEVKVNSFLIDPVPGGGFLKIPGIAWKDERFFERPACNNYELLLYRDERTRCFTPIVPNGMQPLIIPGHHGSASGNRYTQQLEEVSDKIENRDTTTIQDLVLCKLFHFFHQSTGIFAPSAYNLNLEHNALDGVLNLFLEANESDRYQVILKHYLAVEKNNAAYLSFADGSYAYLGAQYTEERERFVHNRGNRHDKMRNVAPQMTGSFVNTEHAMLFLRDYIQLDRLVTATPDRLVKAISNAMQAVTAEMVANRKDSSKLLKLVQDEHGRKILFDGLSICVDLISQKYLRNHLTAEEAIKLREVIQEPFEVLNIALTGAKGEISEDNQIILRECKNFLQNGLKRTIETHYHSILEQVDELDKQINIALASPEEFQNTFDAFVRNLNVETDETGELKLVKQRLQSLQRPVTIEIVKNILSDALDQIRLNDSLSIEQKGQINALILQEKNTHLGRFFEERQTSTDKHLADIEQLYILAENLKRDYSGLNKLLSPTTLAIDNKQLHFRCLHLIHRGAMLLKERQVNLRQKPASISQRFFDLLKSEAIALGAPSPEIADLTRQTAEKGETIAQLEEAKQKLQEELKSEREKLLNQEKFSFKQLAEKLDQKEEIRELKLETEQLLEKLQSAAELKKATLINEKLIPLADDYLQHLLSQAIKLNPELETHDIHHPLPAEDEAALGYNNIKEKFNAVHDLKQKLADSKSVPLASERIEKFKAALPDIEAKLGLHRDSAWKRFVKGCLVILGVIATGVVPGVGLFVYSKLTSKSPSFFSTQTRGSAFIEECQKLENSLNNS
;
A
#
# COMPACT_ATOMS: atom_id res chain seq x y z
N MET A 1 -6.02 -0.23 -47.23
CA MET A 1 -5.57 1.13 -46.88
C MET A 1 -4.31 1.00 -46.06
N PRO A 2 -3.23 1.77 -46.34
CA PRO A 2 -2.06 1.78 -45.47
C PRO A 2 -2.44 2.38 -44.11
N LYS A 3 -2.12 1.67 -43.01
CA LYS A 3 -2.27 2.13 -41.62
C LYS A 3 -0.90 2.58 -41.10
N PRO A 4 -0.46 3.81 -41.37
CA PRO A 4 0.84 4.29 -40.90
C PRO A 4 0.87 4.36 -39.38
N ASN A 5 2.05 4.21 -38.78
CA ASN A 5 2.25 4.36 -37.35
C ASN A 5 2.22 5.85 -36.96
N ASP A 6 1.02 6.46 -36.98
CA ASP A 6 0.79 7.88 -36.71
C ASP A 6 -0.33 8.07 -35.68
N LEU A 7 -0.01 8.67 -34.53
CA LEU A 7 -0.98 8.95 -33.48
C LEU A 7 -2.05 9.97 -33.90
N THR A 8 -1.79 10.81 -34.90
CA THR A 8 -2.77 11.75 -35.46
C THR A 8 -4.00 11.02 -36.00
N GLU A 9 -3.82 9.79 -36.50
CA GLU A 9 -4.92 8.97 -37.02
C GLU A 9 -5.92 8.59 -35.91
N ILE A 10 -5.46 8.28 -34.70
CA ILE A 10 -6.33 7.97 -33.54
C ILE A 10 -7.28 9.14 -33.26
N PHE A 11 -6.74 10.36 -33.20
CA PHE A 11 -7.53 11.56 -32.90
C PHE A 11 -8.49 11.92 -34.03
N THR A 12 -8.05 11.75 -35.28
CA THR A 12 -8.90 11.94 -36.46
C THR A 12 -10.11 10.98 -36.45
N LEU A 13 -9.87 9.70 -36.14
CA LEU A 13 -10.94 8.70 -36.07
C LEU A 13 -11.92 8.96 -34.92
N LEU A 14 -11.47 9.49 -33.78
CA LEU A 14 -12.34 9.85 -32.66
C LEU A 14 -13.35 10.95 -33.00
N GLN A 15 -13.02 11.81 -33.96
CA GLN A 15 -13.89 12.88 -34.46
C GLN A 15 -14.85 12.42 -35.56
N GLN A 16 -14.62 11.24 -36.14
CA GLN A 16 -15.46 10.68 -37.19
C GLN A 16 -16.64 9.89 -36.62
N GLU A 17 -17.65 9.65 -37.46
CA GLU A 17 -18.73 8.75 -37.12
C GLU A 17 -18.21 7.33 -36.84
N LYS A 18 -18.82 6.67 -35.84
CA LYS A 18 -18.44 5.31 -35.46
C LYS A 18 -18.74 4.35 -36.61
N THR A 19 -17.79 3.47 -36.90
CA THR A 19 -17.96 2.43 -37.92
C THR A 19 -19.14 1.51 -37.58
N ALA A 20 -19.87 1.08 -38.61
CA ALA A 20 -21.04 0.21 -38.44
C ALA A 20 -20.68 -1.20 -37.95
N GLN A 21 -19.49 -1.69 -38.32
CA GLN A 21 -18.95 -2.98 -37.88
C GLN A 21 -18.32 -2.82 -36.48
N PRO A 22 -18.91 -3.35 -35.39
CA PRO A 22 -18.41 -3.10 -34.03
C PRO A 22 -17.26 -4.01 -33.62
N HIS A 23 -16.86 -4.99 -34.43
CA HIS A 23 -15.85 -5.98 -34.08
C HIS A 23 -14.53 -5.75 -34.83
N TYR A 24 -13.43 -5.99 -34.14
CA TYR A 24 -12.06 -5.88 -34.66
C TYR A 24 -11.27 -7.14 -34.33
N PHE A 25 -10.45 -7.62 -35.27
CA PHE A 25 -9.69 -8.87 -35.19
C PHE A 25 -8.21 -8.59 -35.41
N LEU A 26 -7.40 -8.92 -34.41
CA LEU A 26 -5.96 -8.74 -34.40
C LEU A 26 -5.27 -10.11 -34.29
N PHE A 27 -4.46 -10.44 -35.29
CA PHE A 27 -3.70 -11.67 -35.34
C PHE A 27 -2.22 -11.38 -35.08
N LEU A 28 -1.61 -12.04 -34.09
CA LEU A 28 -0.17 -11.94 -33.82
C LEU A 28 0.51 -13.29 -34.10
N LEU A 29 1.37 -13.32 -35.10
CA LEU A 29 2.03 -14.53 -35.56
C LEU A 29 3.23 -14.91 -34.67
N GLY A 30 3.61 -16.19 -34.73
CA GLY A 30 4.70 -16.75 -33.93
C GLY A 30 6.09 -16.38 -34.42
N THR A 31 7.12 -16.80 -33.67
CA THR A 31 8.54 -16.55 -34.03
C THR A 31 8.83 -17.00 -35.47
N ASP A 32 9.51 -16.15 -36.24
CA ASP A 32 9.84 -16.36 -37.67
C ASP A 32 8.64 -16.70 -38.56
N THR A 33 7.42 -16.40 -38.11
CA THR A 33 6.19 -16.63 -38.88
C THR A 33 5.75 -15.33 -39.53
N VAL A 34 5.57 -15.37 -40.85
CA VAL A 34 5.05 -14.25 -41.66
C VAL A 34 3.70 -14.62 -42.25
N PHE A 35 2.89 -13.61 -42.57
CA PHE A 35 1.60 -13.81 -43.22
C PHE A 35 1.77 -14.64 -44.50
N THR A 36 1.06 -15.77 -44.54
CA THR A 36 1.14 -16.76 -45.61
C THR A 36 -0.16 -16.71 -46.41
N GLU A 37 -0.13 -16.03 -47.57
CA GLU A 37 -1.31 -15.81 -48.42
C GLU A 37 -1.86 -17.11 -49.01
N ARG A 38 -0.97 -18.04 -49.40
CA ARG A 38 -1.32 -19.31 -50.04
C ARG A 38 -0.57 -20.47 -49.38
N PRO A 39 -1.08 -21.72 -49.46
CA PRO A 39 -0.37 -22.88 -48.94
C PRO A 39 1.05 -23.04 -49.52
N THR A 40 2.03 -23.44 -48.69
CA THR A 40 3.43 -23.55 -49.14
C THR A 40 3.69 -24.77 -50.02
N ILE A 41 2.74 -25.72 -50.13
CA ILE A 41 2.92 -26.96 -50.89
C ILE A 41 3.27 -26.73 -52.37
N THR A 42 2.91 -25.56 -52.90
CA THR A 42 3.19 -25.15 -54.29
C THR A 42 4.55 -24.49 -54.48
N LEU A 43 5.30 -24.20 -53.39
CA LEU A 43 6.63 -23.60 -53.47
C LEU A 43 7.65 -24.58 -54.02
N LYS A 44 8.69 -24.03 -54.66
CA LYS A 44 9.75 -24.81 -55.32
C LYS A 44 10.80 -25.30 -54.34
N ASP A 45 11.13 -24.51 -53.32
CA ASP A 45 12.11 -24.90 -52.32
C ASP A 45 11.55 -26.02 -51.43
N PRO A 46 12.19 -27.20 -51.37
CA PRO A 46 11.69 -28.34 -50.59
C PRO A 46 11.59 -28.07 -49.09
N VAL A 47 12.36 -27.14 -48.53
CA VAL A 47 12.29 -26.78 -47.10
C VAL A 47 11.10 -25.87 -46.84
N GLU A 48 11.00 -24.75 -47.57
CA GLU A 48 9.85 -23.84 -47.48
C GLU A 48 8.52 -24.57 -47.74
N LYS A 49 8.51 -25.50 -48.71
CA LYS A 49 7.34 -26.30 -49.06
C LYS A 49 6.71 -27.00 -47.85
N LYS A 50 7.54 -27.53 -46.95
CA LYS A 50 7.12 -28.28 -45.77
C LYS A 50 6.58 -27.44 -44.60
N SER A 51 6.70 -26.11 -44.68
CA SER A 51 6.41 -25.23 -43.54
C SER A 51 4.91 -25.14 -43.22
N TYR A 52 4.07 -24.89 -44.24
CA TYR A 52 2.62 -24.74 -44.10
C TYR A 52 1.89 -25.32 -45.32
N GLU A 53 1.98 -26.63 -45.52
CA GLU A 53 1.47 -27.32 -46.73
C GLU A 53 0.00 -27.04 -47.04
N ARG A 54 -0.82 -26.80 -46.00
CA ARG A 54 -2.26 -26.48 -46.10
C ARG A 54 -2.56 -24.98 -45.93
N GLY A 55 -1.54 -24.18 -45.59
CA GLY A 55 -1.64 -22.79 -45.15
C GLY A 55 -1.39 -22.64 -43.65
N GLU A 56 -0.87 -21.48 -43.27
CA GLU A 56 -0.69 -21.10 -41.86
C GLU A 56 -2.05 -20.69 -41.27
N THR A 57 -2.40 -21.24 -40.11
CA THR A 57 -3.76 -21.20 -39.54
C THR A 57 -4.26 -19.78 -39.26
N LEU A 58 -3.44 -18.91 -38.68
CA LEU A 58 -3.87 -17.54 -38.34
C LEU A 58 -3.94 -16.64 -39.58
N SER A 59 -3.03 -16.84 -40.54
CA SER A 59 -3.04 -16.17 -41.85
C SER A 59 -4.30 -16.52 -42.63
N TYR A 60 -4.66 -17.82 -42.69
CA TYR A 60 -5.90 -18.27 -43.31
C TYR A 60 -7.14 -17.72 -42.58
N ALA A 61 -7.17 -17.79 -41.25
CA ALA A 61 -8.28 -17.26 -40.45
C ALA A 61 -8.51 -15.76 -40.71
N ALA A 62 -7.44 -14.96 -40.81
CA ALA A 62 -7.55 -13.53 -41.12
C ALA A 62 -8.21 -13.29 -42.48
N GLN A 63 -7.81 -14.02 -43.52
CA GLN A 63 -8.41 -13.93 -44.86
C GLN A 63 -9.91 -14.30 -44.85
N VAL A 64 -10.28 -15.34 -44.10
CA VAL A 64 -11.69 -15.74 -43.96
C VAL A 64 -12.51 -14.65 -43.28
N VAL A 65 -12.00 -14.05 -42.20
CA VAL A 65 -12.72 -12.96 -41.51
C VAL A 65 -12.96 -11.80 -42.47
N VAL A 66 -11.94 -11.37 -43.22
CA VAL A 66 -12.08 -10.31 -44.25
C VAL A 66 -13.15 -10.68 -45.27
N ARG A 67 -13.11 -11.92 -45.78
CA ARG A 67 -14.07 -12.43 -46.77
C ARG A 67 -15.51 -12.41 -46.24
N ILE A 68 -15.73 -12.85 -45.01
CA ILE A 68 -17.06 -12.90 -44.37
C ILE A 68 -17.58 -11.49 -44.07
N LEU A 69 -16.70 -10.56 -43.70
CA LEU A 69 -17.06 -9.17 -43.48
C LEU A 69 -17.33 -8.40 -44.78
N GLY A 70 -17.00 -8.97 -45.95
CA GLY A 70 -17.11 -8.28 -47.23
C GLY A 70 -16.15 -7.09 -47.34
N GLU A 71 -15.01 -7.17 -46.65
CA GLU A 71 -13.99 -6.13 -46.65
C GLU A 71 -12.91 -6.41 -47.71
N GLU A 72 -12.25 -5.34 -48.16
CA GLU A 72 -11.04 -5.43 -49.00
C GLU A 72 -9.79 -5.32 -48.11
N ALA A 73 -8.78 -6.14 -48.39
CA ALA A 73 -7.53 -6.14 -47.63
C ALA A 73 -6.32 -5.82 -48.49
N GLU A 74 -5.29 -5.28 -47.86
CA GLU A 74 -3.98 -5.02 -48.45
C GLU A 74 -2.92 -5.87 -47.79
N ILE A 75 -2.07 -6.48 -48.62
CA ILE A 75 -0.84 -7.15 -48.21
C ILE A 75 0.30 -6.13 -48.29
N THR A 76 1.03 -5.97 -47.19
CA THR A 76 2.20 -5.08 -47.15
C THR A 76 3.49 -5.88 -47.41
N LYS A 77 4.65 -5.20 -47.42
CA LYS A 77 5.94 -5.87 -47.59
C LYS A 77 6.21 -6.84 -46.43
N SER A 78 6.78 -8.01 -46.73
CA SER A 78 7.04 -9.08 -45.76
C SER A 78 7.90 -8.69 -44.56
N ASN A 79 8.72 -7.64 -44.68
CA ASN A 79 9.58 -7.11 -43.61
C ASN A 79 8.89 -6.06 -42.73
N SER A 80 7.66 -5.66 -43.02
CA SER A 80 6.85 -4.76 -42.18
C SER A 80 6.25 -5.52 -41.00
N PRO A 81 6.15 -4.91 -39.79
CA PRO A 81 5.44 -5.52 -38.67
C PRO A 81 3.99 -5.86 -39.00
N LEU A 82 3.26 -4.94 -39.62
CA LEU A 82 1.88 -5.13 -40.09
C LEU A 82 1.92 -5.66 -41.51
N SER A 83 1.48 -6.91 -41.75
CA SER A 83 1.63 -7.62 -43.02
C SER A 83 0.35 -7.77 -43.84
N TYR A 84 -0.81 -7.78 -43.19
CA TYR A 84 -2.11 -7.87 -43.83
C TYR A 84 -3.11 -7.01 -43.06
N CYS A 85 -3.89 -6.18 -43.77
CA CYS A 85 -4.83 -5.27 -43.11
C CYS A 85 -6.10 -4.97 -43.93
N SER A 86 -7.23 -4.87 -43.23
CA SER A 86 -8.54 -4.38 -43.71
C SER A 86 -9.11 -3.38 -42.70
N PRO A 87 -10.29 -2.77 -42.89
CA PRO A 87 -10.92 -1.92 -41.87
C PRO A 87 -11.09 -2.59 -40.48
N SER A 88 -11.34 -3.90 -40.42
CA SER A 88 -11.60 -4.63 -39.17
C SER A 88 -10.61 -5.74 -38.85
N VAL A 89 -9.67 -6.07 -39.74
CA VAL A 89 -8.70 -7.15 -39.54
C VAL A 89 -7.27 -6.65 -39.69
N ASP A 90 -6.38 -7.06 -38.80
CA ASP A 90 -4.94 -6.81 -38.90
C ASP A 90 -4.13 -8.05 -38.53
N VAL A 91 -3.07 -8.32 -39.29
CA VAL A 91 -2.09 -9.39 -39.02
C VAL A 91 -0.73 -8.76 -38.79
N VAL A 92 -0.17 -9.03 -37.62
CA VAL A 92 1.18 -8.63 -37.22
C VAL A 92 2.10 -9.84 -37.37
N ASN A 93 3.12 -9.70 -38.23
CA ASN A 93 4.17 -10.70 -38.40
C ASN A 93 4.91 -10.94 -37.10
N GLY A 94 5.38 -12.16 -36.89
CA GLY A 94 6.16 -12.49 -35.72
C GLY A 94 7.51 -11.78 -35.66
N PRO A 95 8.13 -11.75 -34.48
CA PRO A 95 9.53 -11.37 -34.34
C PRO A 95 10.44 -12.49 -34.86
N THR A 96 11.69 -12.16 -35.15
CA THR A 96 12.71 -13.17 -35.50
C THR A 96 13.05 -14.08 -34.32
N THR A 97 13.73 -15.21 -34.56
CA THR A 97 14.30 -16.08 -33.49
C THR A 97 15.03 -15.26 -32.41
N LEU A 98 15.76 -14.22 -32.83
CA LEU A 98 16.53 -13.33 -31.96
C LEU A 98 15.67 -12.36 -31.13
N GLY A 99 14.37 -12.27 -31.35
CA GLY A 99 13.42 -11.56 -30.48
C GLY A 99 13.62 -10.05 -30.34
N SER A 100 14.54 -9.43 -31.09
CA SER A 100 14.84 -7.99 -30.96
C SER A 100 13.64 -7.10 -31.31
N GLU A 101 12.72 -7.59 -32.13
CA GLU A 101 11.53 -6.86 -32.58
C GLU A 101 10.30 -7.04 -31.68
N VAL A 102 10.37 -7.78 -30.56
CA VAL A 102 9.19 -8.01 -29.70
C VAL A 102 8.54 -6.71 -29.23
N GLY A 103 9.36 -5.69 -28.91
CA GLY A 103 8.89 -4.36 -28.55
C GLY A 103 8.07 -3.70 -29.66
N GLU A 104 8.50 -3.89 -30.91
CA GLU A 104 7.85 -3.36 -32.10
C GLU A 104 6.48 -4.01 -32.32
N ARG A 105 6.39 -5.34 -32.17
CA ARG A 105 5.13 -6.06 -32.34
C ARG A 105 4.09 -5.68 -31.28
N ILE A 106 4.52 -5.51 -30.03
CA ILE A 106 3.66 -5.03 -28.94
C ILE A 106 3.20 -3.60 -29.20
N ALA A 107 4.13 -2.70 -29.56
CA ALA A 107 3.80 -1.31 -29.87
C ALA A 107 2.81 -1.20 -31.04
N GLN A 108 3.01 -2.00 -32.10
CA GLN A 108 2.09 -2.11 -33.23
C GLN A 108 0.71 -2.63 -32.79
N GLY A 109 0.67 -3.73 -32.02
CA GLY A 109 -0.59 -4.30 -31.53
C GLY A 109 -1.39 -3.34 -30.66
N VAL A 110 -0.72 -2.61 -29.75
CA VAL A 110 -1.34 -1.57 -28.93
C VAL A 110 -1.89 -0.44 -29.80
N PHE A 111 -1.11 0.07 -30.74
CA PHE A 111 -1.55 1.12 -31.66
C PHE A 111 -2.78 0.71 -32.47
N LEU A 112 -2.76 -0.47 -33.07
CA LEU A 112 -3.88 -0.98 -33.87
C LEU A 112 -5.15 -1.18 -33.03
N ALA A 113 -5.02 -1.66 -31.80
CA ALA A 113 -6.13 -1.76 -30.86
C ALA A 113 -6.71 -0.38 -30.50
N LEU A 114 -5.86 0.62 -30.19
CA LEU A 114 -6.33 1.99 -29.91
C LEU A 114 -6.99 2.64 -31.14
N ARG A 115 -6.42 2.43 -32.33
CA ARG A 115 -6.99 2.88 -33.61
C ARG A 115 -8.36 2.24 -33.86
N ALA A 116 -8.51 0.94 -33.60
CA ALA A 116 -9.79 0.25 -33.69
C ALA A 116 -10.83 0.88 -32.74
N LEU A 117 -10.49 1.12 -31.48
CA LEU A 117 -11.36 1.82 -30.52
C LEU A 117 -11.72 3.23 -31.00
N ALA A 118 -10.75 3.98 -31.50
CA ALA A 118 -10.96 5.30 -32.08
C ALA A 118 -11.92 5.29 -33.28
N SER A 119 -11.98 4.21 -34.05
CA SER A 119 -12.97 4.03 -35.13
C SER A 119 -14.35 3.55 -34.65
N GLY A 120 -14.53 3.33 -33.34
CA GLY A 120 -15.81 2.97 -32.73
C GLY A 120 -16.03 1.47 -32.51
N LYS A 121 -15.00 0.64 -32.69
CA LYS A 121 -15.07 -0.80 -32.39
C LYS A 121 -15.31 -1.02 -30.89
N LYS A 122 -16.17 -1.97 -30.56
CA LYS A 122 -16.58 -2.33 -29.19
C LYS A 122 -15.99 -3.66 -28.71
N THR A 123 -15.56 -4.51 -29.64
CA THR A 123 -14.93 -5.79 -29.32
C THR A 123 -13.60 -5.91 -30.04
N ILE A 124 -12.56 -6.35 -29.31
CA ILE A 124 -11.25 -6.70 -29.85
C ILE A 124 -11.06 -8.21 -29.66
N GLN A 125 -10.90 -8.92 -30.77
CA GLN A 125 -10.53 -10.33 -30.81
C GLN A 125 -9.03 -10.41 -31.05
N ILE A 126 -8.28 -11.03 -30.15
CA ILE A 126 -6.84 -11.23 -30.31
C ILE A 126 -6.57 -12.72 -30.45
N SER A 127 -6.02 -13.12 -31.59
CA SER A 127 -5.67 -14.52 -31.87
C SER A 127 -4.19 -14.62 -32.14
N ALA A 128 -3.49 -15.47 -31.41
CA ALA A 128 -2.04 -15.43 -31.42
C ALA A 128 -1.39 -16.78 -31.14
N HIS A 129 -0.19 -16.99 -31.68
CA HIS A 129 0.59 -18.21 -31.52
C HIS A 129 2.01 -17.91 -31.03
N SER A 130 2.59 -18.83 -30.25
CA SER A 130 4.02 -18.77 -29.87
C SER A 130 4.38 -17.46 -29.17
N ARG A 131 5.45 -16.80 -29.62
CA ARG A 131 5.90 -15.49 -29.12
C ARG A 131 4.87 -14.39 -29.37
N GLY A 132 4.11 -14.44 -30.47
CA GLY A 132 2.96 -13.58 -30.72
C GLY A 132 1.89 -13.70 -29.63
N ALA A 133 1.68 -14.90 -29.08
CA ALA A 133 0.77 -15.08 -27.95
C ALA A 133 1.31 -14.45 -26.66
N VAL A 134 2.62 -14.43 -26.43
CA VAL A 134 3.22 -13.67 -25.31
C VAL A 134 3.11 -12.17 -25.53
N GLU A 135 3.36 -11.68 -26.74
CA GLU A 135 3.18 -10.28 -27.12
C GLU A 135 1.73 -9.85 -26.88
N SER A 136 0.76 -10.70 -27.22
CA SER A 136 -0.67 -10.42 -27.01
C SER A 136 -1.05 -10.30 -25.54
N ILE A 137 -0.43 -11.10 -24.65
CA ILE A 137 -0.60 -10.96 -23.20
C ILE A 137 -0.20 -9.56 -22.76
N LEU A 138 0.94 -9.06 -23.25
CA LEU A 138 1.39 -7.72 -22.92
C LEU A 138 0.57 -6.62 -23.61
N VAL A 139 0.06 -6.82 -24.82
CA VAL A 139 -0.90 -5.89 -25.44
C VAL A 139 -2.12 -5.69 -24.53
N MET A 140 -2.67 -6.77 -23.97
CA MET A 140 -3.80 -6.67 -23.02
C MET A 140 -3.42 -5.89 -21.75
N HIS A 141 -2.23 -6.14 -21.19
CA HIS A 141 -1.75 -5.38 -20.02
C HIS A 141 -1.49 -3.90 -20.35
N GLU A 142 -0.94 -3.59 -21.52
CA GLU A 142 -0.72 -2.21 -21.96
C GLU A 142 -2.05 -1.47 -22.16
N LEU A 143 -3.06 -2.08 -22.79
CA LEU A 143 -4.39 -1.48 -22.91
C LEU A 143 -4.98 -1.13 -21.54
N LYS A 144 -4.87 -2.04 -20.56
CA LYS A 144 -5.35 -1.79 -19.19
C LYS A 144 -4.55 -0.69 -18.48
N ARG A 145 -3.24 -0.66 -18.68
CA ARG A 145 -2.37 0.39 -18.14
C ARG A 145 -2.73 1.76 -18.72
N ILE A 146 -2.92 1.84 -20.04
CA ILE A 146 -3.29 3.08 -20.75
C ILE A 146 -4.65 3.59 -20.26
N GLN A 147 -5.65 2.71 -20.14
CA GLN A 147 -6.94 3.04 -19.53
C GLN A 147 -6.77 3.67 -18.14
N THR A 148 -5.97 3.03 -17.27
CA THR A 148 -5.73 3.50 -15.90
C THR A 148 -4.97 4.84 -15.88
N ALA A 149 -4.02 5.03 -16.79
CA ALA A 149 -3.24 6.26 -16.90
C ALA A 149 -4.10 7.42 -17.39
N LEU A 150 -4.96 7.22 -18.40
CA LEU A 150 -5.90 8.23 -18.88
C LEU A 150 -6.91 8.64 -17.80
N GLU A 151 -7.32 7.71 -16.94
CA GLU A 151 -8.21 7.99 -15.81
C GLU A 151 -7.53 8.81 -14.71
N LYS A 152 -6.28 8.48 -14.35
CA LYS A 152 -5.54 9.16 -13.26
C LYS A 152 -4.86 10.46 -13.69
N GLU A 153 -4.41 10.53 -14.94
CA GLU A 153 -3.61 11.63 -15.49
C GLU A 153 -4.23 12.16 -16.79
N PRO A 154 -5.50 12.65 -16.78
CA PRO A 154 -6.22 13.04 -18.00
C PRO A 154 -5.56 14.17 -18.81
N GLN A 155 -4.69 14.94 -18.16
CA GLN A 155 -3.94 16.04 -18.79
C GLN A 155 -2.69 15.58 -19.53
N LYS A 156 -2.21 14.35 -19.28
CA LYS A 156 -0.99 13.84 -19.89
C LYS A 156 -1.26 13.43 -21.35
N PRO A 157 -0.42 13.87 -22.31
CA PRO A 157 -0.54 13.47 -23.71
C PRO A 157 -0.49 11.93 -23.87
N LEU A 158 -1.21 11.42 -24.87
CA LEU A 158 -1.26 9.99 -25.15
C LEU A 158 0.13 9.43 -25.47
N PHE A 159 0.96 10.18 -26.21
CA PHE A 159 2.34 9.80 -26.51
C PHE A 159 3.17 9.56 -25.24
N ASP A 160 3.03 10.42 -24.22
CA ASP A 160 3.75 10.31 -22.95
C ASP A 160 3.23 9.12 -22.12
N ILE A 161 1.93 8.85 -22.18
CA ILE A 161 1.32 7.66 -21.56
C ILE A 161 1.86 6.38 -22.21
N LEU A 162 1.94 6.32 -23.55
CA LEU A 162 2.49 5.18 -24.29
C LEU A 162 3.99 5.00 -23.97
N SER A 163 4.74 6.10 -23.92
CA SER A 163 6.18 6.12 -23.61
C SER A 163 6.49 5.75 -22.15
N ALA A 164 5.49 5.71 -21.27
CA ALA A 164 5.62 5.24 -19.90
C ALA A 164 5.43 3.71 -19.73
N SER A 165 5.49 2.92 -20.80
CA SER A 165 5.45 1.45 -20.71
C SER A 165 6.51 0.91 -19.74
N PRO A 166 6.17 -0.03 -18.83
CA PRO A 166 7.14 -0.69 -17.95
C PRO A 166 8.06 -1.64 -18.72
N CYS A 167 7.64 -2.19 -19.87
CA CYS A 167 8.53 -2.97 -20.74
C CYS A 167 9.45 -2.04 -21.53
N ASN A 168 10.76 -2.26 -21.37
CA ASN A 168 11.80 -1.46 -22.03
C ASN A 168 11.78 -1.62 -23.56
N TYR A 169 11.53 -2.82 -24.08
CA TYR A 169 11.41 -3.08 -25.52
C TYR A 169 10.25 -2.28 -26.12
N THR A 170 9.07 -2.36 -25.50
CA THR A 170 7.89 -1.61 -25.94
C THR A 170 8.12 -0.11 -25.85
N ARG A 171 8.70 0.38 -24.75
CA ARG A 171 9.04 1.81 -24.57
C ARG A 171 9.95 2.33 -25.69
N THR A 172 11.00 1.56 -26.00
CA THR A 172 11.95 1.89 -27.06
C THR A 172 11.27 1.91 -28.43
N ALA A 173 10.43 0.91 -28.71
CA ALA A 173 9.67 0.83 -29.94
C ALA A 173 8.65 1.98 -30.10
N ILE A 174 7.97 2.40 -29.02
CA ILE A 174 7.05 3.55 -29.06
C ILE A 174 7.79 4.82 -29.50
N GLY A 175 8.96 5.10 -28.93
CA GLY A 175 9.76 6.27 -29.31
C GLY A 175 10.31 6.21 -30.74
N LYS A 176 10.49 5.00 -31.29
CA LYS A 176 10.90 4.77 -32.69
C LYS A 176 9.74 4.93 -33.67
N PHE A 177 8.55 4.43 -33.32
CA PHE A 177 7.40 4.33 -34.23
C PHE A 177 6.51 5.55 -34.24
N PHE A 178 6.36 6.23 -33.10
CA PHE A 178 5.38 7.29 -32.93
C PHE A 178 6.04 8.61 -32.56
N LYS A 179 5.34 9.71 -32.86
CA LYS A 179 5.71 11.06 -32.45
C LYS A 179 4.53 11.72 -31.74
N ASN A 180 4.82 12.73 -30.93
CA ASN A 180 3.79 13.57 -30.35
C ASN A 180 3.05 14.33 -31.47
N THR A 181 1.77 14.67 -31.25
CA THR A 181 0.89 15.28 -32.27
C THR A 181 0.06 16.41 -31.68
N GLU A 182 -0.14 17.47 -32.46
CA GLU A 182 -0.98 18.62 -32.06
C GLU A 182 -2.48 18.30 -32.05
N ALA A 183 -2.89 17.18 -32.69
CA ALA A 183 -4.26 16.72 -32.67
C ALA A 183 -4.70 16.16 -31.30
N ASP A 184 -3.75 15.91 -30.40
CA ASP A 184 -4.02 15.39 -29.06
C ASP A 184 -4.68 16.45 -28.17
N SER A 185 -5.95 16.25 -27.82
CA SER A 185 -6.70 17.12 -26.92
C SER A 185 -7.31 16.33 -25.75
N GLN A 186 -7.52 17.02 -24.62
CA GLN A 186 -8.10 16.41 -23.43
C GLN A 186 -9.50 15.80 -23.70
N GLU A 187 -10.31 16.45 -24.54
CA GLU A 187 -11.65 15.98 -24.90
C GLU A 187 -11.58 14.65 -25.68
N LEU A 188 -10.70 14.56 -26.67
CA LEU A 188 -10.53 13.32 -27.44
C LEU A 188 -9.92 12.20 -26.59
N ARG A 189 -9.01 12.52 -25.67
CA ARG A 189 -8.50 11.54 -24.69
C ARG A 189 -9.61 11.02 -23.77
N ALA A 190 -10.56 11.87 -23.37
CA ALA A 190 -11.72 11.45 -22.57
C ALA A 190 -12.65 10.53 -23.37
N GLU A 191 -12.90 10.80 -24.65
CA GLU A 191 -13.68 9.88 -25.51
C GLU A 191 -12.94 8.55 -25.73
N LEU A 192 -11.62 8.57 -25.92
CA LEU A 192 -10.82 7.34 -26.00
C LEU A 192 -10.91 6.52 -24.70
N LEU A 193 -10.78 7.18 -23.54
CA LEU A 193 -10.94 6.53 -22.23
C LEU A 193 -12.32 5.88 -22.09
N LYS A 194 -13.38 6.57 -22.48
CA LYS A 194 -14.75 6.02 -22.47
C LYS A 194 -14.83 4.72 -23.30
N ARG A 195 -14.26 4.72 -24.51
CA ARG A 195 -14.25 3.53 -25.37
C ARG A 195 -13.38 2.40 -24.81
N LEU A 196 -12.25 2.72 -24.17
CA LEU A 196 -11.43 1.77 -23.41
C LEU A 196 -12.14 1.18 -22.18
N GLN A 197 -13.05 1.91 -21.56
CA GLN A 197 -13.85 1.40 -20.43
C GLN A 197 -14.97 0.46 -20.89
N GLU A 198 -15.51 0.67 -22.10
CA GLU A 198 -16.63 -0.10 -22.65
C GLU A 198 -16.19 -1.33 -23.48
N VAL A 199 -14.93 -1.39 -23.92
CA VAL A 199 -14.44 -2.45 -24.82
C VAL A 199 -14.48 -3.84 -24.17
N LYS A 200 -14.85 -4.83 -24.97
CA LYS A 200 -14.63 -6.25 -24.66
C LYS A 200 -13.40 -6.78 -25.38
N VAL A 201 -12.41 -7.27 -24.65
CA VAL A 201 -11.20 -7.92 -25.21
C VAL A 201 -11.31 -9.42 -25.01
N ASN A 202 -11.19 -10.19 -26.08
CA ASN A 202 -11.25 -11.65 -26.04
C ASN A 202 -9.98 -12.24 -26.68
N SER A 203 -9.36 -13.25 -26.08
CA SER A 203 -8.07 -13.76 -26.53
C SER A 203 -8.06 -15.27 -26.80
N PHE A 204 -7.65 -15.68 -28.00
CA PHE A 204 -7.40 -17.07 -28.36
C PHE A 204 -5.88 -17.28 -28.50
N LEU A 205 -5.27 -17.92 -27.50
CA LEU A 205 -3.82 -18.04 -27.36
C LEU A 205 -3.38 -19.48 -27.62
N ILE A 206 -2.44 -19.65 -28.54
CA ILE A 206 -1.86 -20.95 -28.90
C ILE A 206 -0.41 -20.98 -28.44
N ASP A 207 -0.14 -21.78 -27.41
CA ASP A 207 1.19 -22.11 -26.90
C ASP A 207 2.12 -20.90 -26.68
N PRO A 208 1.78 -19.98 -25.75
CA PRO A 208 2.53 -18.76 -25.50
C PRO A 208 3.94 -19.05 -24.98
N VAL A 209 4.95 -18.84 -25.82
CA VAL A 209 6.35 -19.15 -25.52
C VAL A 209 7.19 -17.86 -25.58
N PRO A 210 7.78 -17.41 -24.46
CA PRO A 210 8.56 -16.15 -24.42
C PRO A 210 9.99 -16.31 -24.96
N GLY A 211 10.33 -17.53 -25.41
CA GLY A 211 11.71 -17.99 -25.56
C GLY A 211 12.30 -18.41 -24.21
N GLY A 212 13.34 -19.24 -24.24
CA GLY A 212 14.04 -19.72 -23.06
C GLY A 212 15.45 -19.19 -23.03
N GLY A 213 15.84 -18.75 -21.83
CA GLY A 213 17.15 -18.16 -21.62
C GLY A 213 18.05 -19.26 -21.12
N PHE A 214 18.62 -20.05 -22.02
CA PHE A 214 19.80 -20.80 -21.61
C PHE A 214 20.86 -19.73 -21.22
N LEU A 215 21.30 -19.73 -19.95
CA LEU A 215 22.13 -18.65 -19.35
C LEU A 215 21.55 -17.22 -19.39
N LYS A 216 20.28 -17.02 -19.75
CA LYS A 216 19.58 -15.71 -19.81
C LYS A 216 20.40 -14.57 -20.42
N ILE A 217 21.00 -14.86 -21.55
CA ILE A 217 21.64 -13.87 -22.40
C ILE A 217 20.57 -12.94 -22.98
N PRO A 218 20.75 -11.61 -22.91
CA PRO A 218 19.80 -10.65 -23.46
C PRO A 218 19.53 -10.87 -24.96
N GLY A 219 18.25 -10.93 -25.34
CA GLY A 219 17.82 -11.07 -26.74
C GLY A 219 17.12 -12.40 -27.05
N ILE A 220 17.58 -13.54 -26.53
CA ILE A 220 17.02 -14.86 -26.91
C ILE A 220 15.82 -15.26 -26.03
N ALA A 221 15.84 -14.84 -24.77
CA ALA A 221 14.69 -14.94 -23.88
C ALA A 221 14.19 -13.57 -23.49
N TRP A 222 12.89 -13.42 -23.65
CA TRP A 222 12.18 -12.27 -23.17
C TRP A 222 11.69 -12.53 -21.75
N LYS A 223 11.82 -11.52 -20.89
CA LYS A 223 11.32 -11.55 -19.52
C LYS A 223 10.45 -10.35 -19.25
N ASP A 224 9.27 -10.61 -18.71
CA ASP A 224 8.39 -9.62 -18.14
C ASP A 224 7.55 -10.35 -17.08
N GLU A 225 7.48 -9.80 -15.86
CA GLU A 225 6.68 -10.43 -14.79
C GLU A 225 5.19 -10.49 -15.15
N ARG A 226 4.74 -9.58 -16.01
CA ARG A 226 3.34 -9.51 -16.46
C ARG A 226 2.92 -10.69 -17.31
N PHE A 227 3.85 -11.50 -17.83
CA PHE A 227 3.52 -12.78 -18.47
C PHE A 227 2.68 -13.69 -17.57
N PHE A 228 2.94 -13.62 -16.28
CA PHE A 228 2.33 -14.49 -15.29
C PHE A 228 1.16 -13.82 -14.57
N GLU A 229 0.99 -12.51 -14.74
CA GLU A 229 -0.16 -11.79 -14.21
C GLU A 229 -1.45 -12.20 -14.91
N ARG A 230 -2.59 -11.87 -14.29
CA ARG A 230 -3.90 -12.15 -14.90
C ARG A 230 -4.14 -11.17 -16.06
N PRO A 231 -4.26 -11.62 -17.31
CA PRO A 231 -4.49 -10.73 -18.44
C PRO A 231 -5.86 -10.06 -18.35
N ALA A 232 -5.95 -8.81 -18.79
CA ALA A 232 -7.18 -8.03 -18.80
C ALA A 232 -8.07 -8.38 -20.01
N CYS A 233 -8.64 -9.58 -20.01
CA CYS A 233 -9.58 -10.06 -21.03
C CYS A 233 -10.94 -10.47 -20.43
N ASN A 234 -11.99 -10.36 -21.23
CA ASN A 234 -13.35 -10.77 -20.91
C ASN A 234 -13.56 -12.28 -21.10
N ASN A 235 -13.07 -12.83 -22.22
CA ASN A 235 -13.09 -14.26 -22.51
C ASN A 235 -11.73 -14.70 -23.05
N TYR A 236 -11.36 -15.95 -22.80
CA TYR A 236 -10.13 -16.49 -23.35
C TYR A 236 -10.27 -17.96 -23.72
N GLU A 237 -9.40 -18.40 -24.62
CA GLU A 237 -9.06 -19.80 -24.81
C GLU A 237 -7.53 -19.92 -24.88
N LEU A 238 -6.96 -20.88 -24.15
CA LEU A 238 -5.51 -21.11 -24.09
C LEU A 238 -5.24 -22.56 -24.45
N LEU A 239 -4.49 -22.79 -25.53
CA LEU A 239 -4.08 -24.11 -25.98
C LEU A 239 -2.60 -24.33 -25.69
N LEU A 240 -2.23 -25.51 -25.18
CA LEU A 240 -0.82 -25.90 -25.01
C LEU A 240 -0.54 -27.25 -25.69
N TYR A 241 0.63 -27.37 -26.31
CA TYR A 241 1.05 -28.62 -26.92
C TYR A 241 1.63 -29.61 -25.91
N ARG A 242 1.17 -30.86 -25.97
CA ARG A 242 1.60 -31.96 -25.09
C ARG A 242 3.00 -32.47 -25.43
N ASP A 243 3.33 -32.57 -26.72
CA ASP A 243 4.44 -33.39 -27.22
C ASP A 243 5.66 -32.56 -27.65
N GLU A 244 5.64 -31.24 -27.46
CA GLU A 244 6.81 -30.38 -27.65
C GLU A 244 7.88 -30.66 -26.57
N ARG A 245 9.15 -30.81 -26.98
CA ARG A 245 10.27 -31.15 -26.09
C ARG A 245 11.50 -30.29 -26.31
N THR A 246 11.47 -29.37 -27.26
CA THR A 246 12.60 -28.47 -27.54
C THR A 246 12.87 -27.57 -26.34
N ARG A 247 14.15 -27.44 -25.98
CA ARG A 247 14.61 -26.39 -25.06
C ARG A 247 14.12 -25.02 -25.53
N CYS A 248 13.86 -24.14 -24.57
CA CYS A 248 13.38 -22.78 -24.84
C CYS A 248 11.94 -22.66 -25.32
N PHE A 249 11.21 -23.78 -25.43
CA PHE A 249 9.78 -23.83 -25.73
C PHE A 249 8.96 -24.15 -24.48
N THR A 250 9.35 -23.63 -23.32
CA THR A 250 8.54 -23.71 -22.09
C THR A 250 7.40 -22.68 -22.19
N PRO A 251 6.12 -23.10 -22.31
CA PRO A 251 5.03 -22.17 -22.49
C PRO A 251 4.61 -21.55 -21.16
N ILE A 252 3.92 -20.42 -21.23
CA ILE A 252 3.40 -19.68 -20.08
C ILE A 252 1.93 -20.04 -19.85
N VAL A 253 1.56 -20.24 -18.59
CA VAL A 253 0.15 -20.23 -18.15
C VAL A 253 -0.05 -19.02 -17.23
N PRO A 254 -0.68 -17.94 -17.72
CA PRO A 254 -0.94 -16.75 -16.92
C PRO A 254 -1.88 -17.04 -15.74
N ASN A 255 -1.81 -16.19 -14.70
CA ASN A 255 -2.74 -16.28 -13.59
C ASN A 255 -4.20 -16.15 -14.04
N GLY A 256 -5.08 -16.97 -13.47
CA GLY A 256 -6.51 -16.96 -13.79
C GLY A 256 -6.88 -17.59 -15.14
N MET A 257 -5.91 -18.08 -15.92
CA MET A 257 -6.16 -18.88 -17.12
C MET A 257 -6.02 -20.37 -16.84
N GLN A 258 -6.71 -21.21 -17.62
CA GLN A 258 -6.62 -22.66 -17.57
C GLN A 258 -6.42 -23.19 -19.00
N PRO A 259 -5.33 -23.93 -19.26
CA PRO A 259 -5.03 -24.41 -20.61
C PRO A 259 -5.85 -25.65 -20.97
N LEU A 260 -6.22 -25.77 -22.26
CA LEU A 260 -6.59 -27.03 -22.89
C LEU A 260 -5.34 -27.63 -23.53
N ILE A 261 -5.02 -28.87 -23.16
CA ILE A 261 -3.89 -29.58 -23.74
C ILE A 261 -4.31 -30.18 -25.08
N ILE A 262 -3.46 -30.03 -26.10
CA ILE A 262 -3.61 -30.66 -27.41
C ILE A 262 -2.35 -31.45 -27.78
N PRO A 263 -2.46 -32.57 -28.51
CA PRO A 263 -1.32 -33.37 -28.92
C PRO A 263 -0.53 -32.67 -30.02
N GLY A 264 0.73 -33.09 -30.17
CA GLY A 264 1.67 -32.55 -31.15
C GLY A 264 2.73 -31.65 -30.55
N HIS A 265 3.58 -31.11 -31.41
CA HIS A 265 4.64 -30.17 -31.08
C HIS A 265 4.25 -28.73 -31.45
N HIS A 266 5.15 -27.77 -31.25
CA HIS A 266 4.84 -26.34 -31.34
C HIS A 266 4.21 -25.85 -32.67
N GLY A 267 4.45 -26.55 -33.78
CA GLY A 267 3.93 -26.22 -35.11
C GLY A 267 2.68 -27.00 -35.51
N SER A 268 2.18 -27.91 -34.68
CA SER A 268 1.14 -28.84 -35.11
C SER A 268 -0.21 -28.16 -35.39
N ALA A 269 -0.62 -27.12 -34.64
CA ALA A 269 -1.87 -26.39 -34.95
C ALA A 269 -1.78 -25.54 -36.23
N SER A 270 -0.59 -25.34 -36.78
CA SER A 270 -0.38 -24.74 -38.12
C SER A 270 -0.28 -25.81 -39.22
N GLY A 271 -0.63 -27.07 -38.91
CA GLY A 271 -0.71 -28.16 -39.88
C GLY A 271 0.58 -28.92 -40.13
N ASN A 272 1.59 -28.78 -39.27
CA ASN A 272 2.88 -29.42 -39.49
C ASN A 272 2.78 -30.97 -39.41
N ARG A 273 3.33 -31.63 -40.43
CA ARG A 273 3.40 -33.10 -40.57
C ARG A 273 4.77 -33.69 -40.26
N TYR A 274 5.72 -32.82 -39.98
CA TYR A 274 7.12 -33.15 -39.81
C TYR A 274 7.59 -32.86 -38.40
N THR A 275 8.63 -33.57 -37.95
CA THR A 275 9.37 -33.23 -36.73
C THR A 275 10.02 -31.85 -36.87
N GLN A 276 10.56 -31.31 -35.78
CA GLN A 276 11.35 -30.08 -35.81
C GLN A 276 12.63 -30.19 -36.67
N GLN A 277 13.01 -31.41 -37.08
CA GLN A 277 14.09 -31.71 -38.03
C GLN A 277 13.60 -31.94 -39.47
N LEU A 278 12.33 -31.65 -39.77
CA LEU A 278 11.72 -31.86 -41.09
C LEU A 278 11.60 -33.33 -41.53
N GLU A 279 11.65 -34.26 -40.56
CA GLU A 279 11.46 -35.69 -40.77
C GLU A 279 9.98 -36.06 -40.72
N GLU A 280 9.55 -37.02 -41.52
CA GLU A 280 8.17 -37.52 -41.50
C GLU A 280 7.93 -38.45 -40.31
N VAL A 281 6.68 -38.51 -39.85
CA VAL A 281 6.22 -39.53 -38.90
C VAL A 281 6.55 -40.91 -39.45
N SER A 282 7.11 -41.82 -38.64
CA SER A 282 7.52 -43.16 -39.07
C SER A 282 6.43 -43.95 -39.80
N ASP A 283 6.80 -44.65 -40.87
CA ASP A 283 5.92 -45.58 -41.62
C ASP A 283 5.42 -46.76 -40.77
N LYS A 284 6.00 -46.99 -39.58
CA LYS A 284 5.56 -48.04 -38.64
C LYS A 284 4.29 -47.67 -37.88
N ILE A 285 3.89 -46.40 -37.90
CA ILE A 285 2.66 -45.93 -37.25
C ILE A 285 1.52 -46.07 -38.25
N GLU A 286 0.41 -46.70 -37.85
CA GLU A 286 -0.74 -46.95 -38.73
C GLU A 286 -1.46 -45.65 -39.14
N ASN A 287 -1.85 -44.84 -38.15
CA ASN A 287 -2.55 -43.57 -38.35
C ASN A 287 -1.58 -42.39 -38.18
N ARG A 288 -1.22 -41.73 -39.29
CA ARG A 288 -0.10 -40.76 -39.39
C ARG A 288 -0.52 -39.32 -39.67
N ASP A 289 -1.81 -39.03 -39.73
CA ASP A 289 -2.29 -37.71 -40.13
C ASP A 289 -2.32 -36.72 -38.96
N THR A 290 -1.19 -36.02 -38.79
CA THR A 290 -1.05 -34.97 -37.77
C THR A 290 -1.65 -33.63 -38.19
N THR A 291 -2.25 -33.52 -39.38
CA THR A 291 -2.95 -32.29 -39.80
C THR A 291 -4.33 -32.16 -39.17
N THR A 292 -4.86 -33.24 -38.61
CA THR A 292 -6.17 -33.28 -37.96
C THR A 292 -6.30 -32.29 -36.80
N ILE A 293 -5.21 -31.92 -36.13
CA ILE A 293 -5.23 -30.92 -35.06
C ILE A 293 -5.42 -29.50 -35.60
N GLN A 294 -4.94 -29.20 -36.81
CA GLN A 294 -5.17 -27.90 -37.45
C GLN A 294 -6.67 -27.71 -37.73
N ASP A 295 -7.37 -28.76 -38.17
CA ASP A 295 -8.81 -28.70 -38.43
C ASP A 295 -9.60 -28.40 -37.14
N LEU A 296 -9.21 -29.08 -36.06
CA LEU A 296 -9.80 -28.87 -34.74
C LEU A 296 -9.59 -27.43 -34.28
N VAL A 297 -8.35 -26.93 -34.32
CA VAL A 297 -8.02 -25.57 -33.87
C VAL A 297 -8.74 -24.51 -34.71
N LEU A 298 -8.86 -24.72 -36.02
CA LEU A 298 -9.58 -23.82 -36.91
C LEU A 298 -11.07 -23.76 -36.57
N CYS A 299 -11.74 -24.91 -36.40
CA CYS A 299 -13.14 -24.96 -35.96
C CYS A 299 -13.33 -24.27 -34.60
N LYS A 300 -12.43 -24.51 -33.65
CA LYS A 300 -12.47 -23.91 -32.32
C LYS A 300 -12.30 -22.39 -32.35
N LEU A 301 -11.36 -21.88 -33.15
CA LEU A 301 -11.16 -20.45 -33.34
C LEU A 301 -12.42 -19.74 -33.86
N PHE A 302 -13.07 -20.29 -34.89
CA PHE A 302 -14.30 -19.73 -35.42
C PHE A 302 -15.51 -19.93 -34.49
N HIS A 303 -15.52 -21.01 -33.70
CA HIS A 303 -16.50 -21.16 -32.63
C HIS A 303 -16.35 -20.07 -31.56
N PHE A 304 -15.11 -19.80 -31.14
CA PHE A 304 -14.79 -18.74 -30.18
C PHE A 304 -15.19 -17.35 -30.70
N PHE A 305 -14.90 -17.06 -31.97
CA PHE A 305 -15.34 -15.82 -32.61
C PHE A 305 -16.88 -15.73 -32.66
N HIS A 306 -17.58 -16.80 -33.02
CA HIS A 306 -19.04 -16.84 -33.01
C HIS A 306 -19.61 -16.55 -31.62
N GLN A 307 -19.13 -17.25 -30.58
CA GLN A 307 -19.62 -17.09 -29.22
C GLN A 307 -19.43 -15.67 -28.66
N SER A 308 -18.37 -14.99 -29.09
CA SER A 308 -17.99 -13.66 -28.56
C SER A 308 -18.49 -12.49 -29.40
N THR A 309 -18.87 -12.70 -30.67
CA THR A 309 -19.30 -11.63 -31.60
C THR A 309 -20.68 -11.86 -32.21
N GLY A 310 -21.10 -13.12 -32.40
CA GLY A 310 -22.31 -13.48 -33.14
C GLY A 310 -22.23 -13.30 -34.66
N ILE A 311 -21.10 -12.84 -35.21
CA ILE A 311 -20.97 -12.56 -36.67
C ILE A 311 -20.99 -13.85 -37.50
N PHE A 312 -20.40 -14.92 -36.98
CA PHE A 312 -20.20 -16.17 -37.71
C PHE A 312 -21.41 -17.11 -37.58
N ALA A 313 -22.61 -16.58 -37.85
CA ALA A 313 -23.85 -17.35 -37.80
C ALA A 313 -23.86 -18.48 -38.85
N PRO A 314 -24.60 -19.58 -38.61
CA PRO A 314 -24.73 -20.68 -39.55
C PRO A 314 -25.15 -20.22 -40.95
N SER A 315 -24.28 -20.37 -41.95
CA SER A 315 -24.52 -19.95 -43.33
C SER A 315 -23.51 -20.56 -44.31
N ALA A 316 -23.92 -20.69 -45.57
CA ALA A 316 -23.04 -21.08 -46.67
C ALA A 316 -22.28 -19.86 -47.19
N TYR A 317 -21.13 -19.56 -46.58
CA TYR A 317 -20.25 -18.46 -47.00
C TYR A 317 -19.48 -18.76 -48.30
N ASN A 318 -19.45 -20.03 -48.74
CA ASN A 318 -18.75 -20.49 -49.94
C ASN A 318 -17.29 -20.00 -50.00
N LEU A 319 -16.53 -20.28 -48.94
CA LEU A 319 -15.11 -19.94 -48.88
C LEU A 319 -14.34 -20.66 -49.98
N ASN A 320 -13.52 -19.90 -50.71
CA ASN A 320 -12.63 -20.39 -51.76
C ASN A 320 -11.41 -19.45 -51.81
N LEU A 321 -10.54 -19.58 -50.81
CA LEU A 321 -9.34 -18.76 -50.66
C LEU A 321 -8.10 -19.46 -51.25
N GLU A 322 -8.31 -20.49 -52.09
CA GLU A 322 -7.27 -21.40 -52.62
C GLU A 322 -6.50 -22.13 -51.51
N HIS A 323 -7.14 -22.33 -50.37
CA HIS A 323 -6.69 -23.21 -49.30
C HIS A 323 -7.61 -24.43 -49.25
N ASN A 324 -7.74 -25.16 -50.37
CA ASN A 324 -8.77 -26.20 -50.58
C ASN A 324 -9.06 -27.10 -49.36
N ALA A 325 -8.03 -27.53 -48.63
CA ALA A 325 -8.19 -28.36 -47.45
C ALA A 325 -8.80 -27.60 -46.25
N LEU A 326 -8.40 -26.36 -45.99
CA LEU A 326 -8.92 -25.52 -44.90
C LEU A 326 -10.28 -24.89 -45.27
N ASP A 327 -10.47 -24.53 -46.54
CA ASP A 327 -11.74 -24.07 -47.10
C ASP A 327 -12.82 -25.15 -46.88
N GLY A 328 -12.52 -26.41 -47.17
CA GLY A 328 -13.45 -27.53 -46.97
C GLY A 328 -13.82 -27.76 -45.51
N VAL A 329 -12.84 -27.72 -44.60
CA VAL A 329 -13.08 -27.85 -43.15
C VAL A 329 -13.98 -26.74 -42.64
N LEU A 330 -13.67 -25.49 -43.01
CA LEU A 330 -14.37 -24.35 -42.44
C LEU A 330 -15.74 -24.11 -43.07
N ASN A 331 -15.94 -24.40 -44.36
CA ASN A 331 -17.28 -24.39 -44.97
C ASN A 331 -18.21 -25.38 -44.25
N LEU A 332 -17.75 -26.61 -44.00
CA LEU A 332 -18.53 -27.61 -43.24
C LEU A 332 -18.92 -27.11 -41.86
N PHE A 333 -17.99 -26.47 -41.14
CA PHE A 333 -18.25 -25.94 -39.80
C PHE A 333 -19.18 -24.72 -39.81
N LEU A 334 -18.98 -23.78 -40.74
CA LEU A 334 -19.76 -22.55 -40.81
C LEU A 334 -21.20 -22.79 -41.28
N GLU A 335 -21.43 -23.78 -42.14
CA GLU A 335 -22.78 -24.21 -42.59
C GLU A 335 -23.56 -24.95 -41.50
N ALA A 336 -22.87 -25.62 -40.58
CA ALA A 336 -23.50 -26.35 -39.49
C ALA A 336 -24.27 -25.39 -38.54
N ASN A 337 -25.48 -25.79 -38.14
CA ASN A 337 -26.24 -25.09 -37.11
C ASN A 337 -25.53 -25.17 -35.74
N GLU A 338 -25.98 -24.38 -34.76
CA GLU A 338 -25.31 -24.32 -33.45
C GLU A 338 -25.17 -25.68 -32.76
N SER A 339 -26.15 -26.57 -32.88
CA SER A 339 -26.07 -27.90 -32.28
C SER A 339 -25.07 -28.78 -33.03
N ASP A 340 -25.09 -28.75 -34.36
CA ASP A 340 -24.27 -29.59 -35.22
C ASP A 340 -22.79 -29.16 -35.22
N ARG A 341 -22.49 -27.87 -34.96
CA ARG A 341 -21.11 -27.39 -34.78
C ARG A 341 -20.35 -28.17 -33.71
N TYR A 342 -21.03 -28.57 -32.63
CA TYR A 342 -20.41 -29.38 -31.59
C TYR A 342 -20.10 -30.80 -32.07
N GLN A 343 -20.94 -31.37 -32.95
CA GLN A 343 -20.66 -32.65 -33.58
C GLN A 343 -19.49 -32.57 -34.57
N VAL A 344 -19.38 -31.45 -35.31
CA VAL A 344 -18.22 -31.19 -36.17
C VAL A 344 -16.93 -31.13 -35.36
N ILE A 345 -16.92 -30.37 -34.25
CA ILE A 345 -15.75 -30.30 -33.34
C ILE A 345 -15.44 -31.68 -32.74
N LEU A 346 -16.45 -32.44 -32.30
CA LEU A 346 -16.27 -33.81 -31.79
C LEU A 346 -15.66 -34.73 -32.84
N LYS A 347 -16.11 -34.66 -34.10
CA LYS A 347 -15.54 -35.44 -35.20
C LYS A 347 -14.05 -35.16 -35.39
N HIS A 348 -13.62 -33.89 -35.29
CA HIS A 348 -12.21 -33.54 -35.35
C HIS A 348 -11.43 -34.02 -34.12
N TYR A 349 -12.02 -33.99 -32.93
CA TYR A 349 -11.41 -34.61 -31.75
C TYR A 349 -11.16 -36.11 -31.92
N LEU A 350 -12.16 -36.86 -32.43
CA LEU A 350 -12.02 -38.29 -32.71
C LEU A 350 -10.95 -38.55 -33.78
N ALA A 351 -10.84 -37.68 -34.79
CA ALA A 351 -9.77 -37.77 -35.79
C ALA A 351 -8.38 -37.54 -35.18
N VAL A 352 -8.25 -36.58 -34.25
CA VAL A 352 -7.01 -36.32 -33.51
C VAL A 352 -6.66 -37.50 -32.62
N GLU A 353 -7.62 -38.06 -31.87
CA GLU A 353 -7.44 -39.23 -31.02
C GLU A 353 -6.93 -40.44 -31.82
N LYS A 354 -7.55 -40.70 -32.98
CA LYS A 354 -7.15 -41.78 -33.89
C LYS A 354 -5.69 -41.69 -34.33
N ASN A 355 -5.16 -40.46 -34.47
CA ASN A 355 -3.78 -40.18 -34.86
C ASN A 355 -2.84 -39.91 -33.67
N ASN A 356 -3.24 -40.17 -32.42
CA ASN A 356 -2.48 -39.83 -31.23
C ASN A 356 -1.05 -40.42 -31.21
N ALA A 357 -0.84 -41.61 -31.77
CA ALA A 357 0.48 -42.24 -31.86
C ALA A 357 1.46 -41.43 -32.74
N ALA A 358 0.97 -40.81 -33.82
CA ALA A 358 1.76 -39.94 -34.68
C ALA A 358 2.23 -38.69 -33.93
N TYR A 359 1.32 -38.06 -33.18
CA TYR A 359 1.67 -36.90 -32.37
C TYR A 359 2.67 -37.23 -31.25
N LEU A 360 2.51 -38.37 -30.57
CA LEU A 360 3.44 -38.81 -29.54
C LEU A 360 4.87 -39.00 -30.07
N SER A 361 5.03 -39.40 -31.34
CA SER A 361 6.36 -39.57 -31.95
C SER A 361 7.15 -38.26 -32.03
N PHE A 362 6.48 -37.10 -32.03
CA PHE A 362 7.16 -35.81 -32.00
C PHE A 362 7.88 -35.53 -30.68
N ALA A 363 7.52 -36.23 -29.59
CA ALA A 363 8.21 -36.11 -28.31
C ALA A 363 9.62 -36.73 -28.29
N ASP A 364 10.00 -37.46 -29.35
CA ASP A 364 11.37 -37.95 -29.56
C ASP A 364 12.23 -36.95 -30.35
N GLY A 365 11.63 -35.91 -30.92
CA GLY A 365 12.29 -34.84 -31.67
C GLY A 365 12.49 -33.55 -30.87
N SER A 366 13.29 -32.63 -31.43
CA SER A 366 13.49 -31.26 -30.91
C SER A 366 14.28 -30.44 -31.94
N TYR A 367 14.23 -29.11 -31.97
CA TYR A 367 15.13 -28.38 -32.88
C TYR A 367 16.61 -28.73 -32.63
N ALA A 368 17.33 -29.15 -33.67
CA ALA A 368 18.67 -29.76 -33.54
C ALA A 368 19.68 -28.87 -32.77
N TYR A 369 19.60 -27.56 -32.93
CA TYR A 369 20.49 -26.58 -32.29
C TYR A 369 20.08 -26.22 -30.85
N LEU A 370 18.83 -26.51 -30.45
CA LEU A 370 18.35 -26.28 -29.08
C LEU A 370 18.39 -27.56 -28.25
N GLY A 371 18.20 -28.72 -28.88
CA GLY A 371 18.07 -30.01 -28.19
C GLY A 371 16.79 -30.10 -27.36
N ALA A 372 16.65 -31.21 -26.64
CA ALA A 372 15.45 -31.51 -25.86
C ALA A 372 15.60 -31.15 -24.37
N GLN A 373 14.46 -30.85 -23.73
CA GLN A 373 14.32 -30.65 -22.30
C GLN A 373 12.93 -31.13 -21.84
N TYR A 374 12.94 -31.94 -20.79
CA TYR A 374 11.75 -32.56 -20.23
C TYR A 374 11.98 -33.00 -18.79
N THR A 375 10.90 -33.34 -18.09
CA THR A 375 10.95 -33.90 -16.73
C THR A 375 11.56 -35.29 -16.74
N GLU A 376 11.93 -35.85 -15.59
CA GLU A 376 12.39 -37.25 -15.50
C GLU A 376 11.38 -38.24 -16.12
N GLU A 377 10.08 -37.94 -16.00
CA GLU A 377 8.98 -38.70 -16.60
C GLU A 377 8.71 -38.38 -18.08
N ARG A 378 9.62 -37.64 -18.74
CA ARG A 378 9.54 -37.20 -20.14
C ARG A 378 8.33 -36.30 -20.46
N GLU A 379 7.84 -35.55 -19.47
CA GLU A 379 6.80 -34.54 -19.68
C GLU A 379 7.39 -33.20 -20.13
N ARG A 380 6.60 -32.41 -20.86
CA ARG A 380 6.95 -31.02 -21.18
C ARG A 380 6.93 -30.16 -19.92
N PHE A 381 7.91 -29.27 -19.77
CA PHE A 381 7.84 -28.24 -18.73
C PHE A 381 6.90 -27.11 -19.10
N VAL A 382 6.30 -26.46 -18.10
CA VAL A 382 5.42 -25.29 -18.25
C VAL A 382 5.75 -24.24 -17.20
N HIS A 383 5.70 -22.96 -17.58
CA HIS A 383 5.72 -21.85 -16.64
C HIS A 383 4.33 -21.58 -16.09
N ASN A 384 4.00 -22.26 -15.00
CA ASN A 384 2.68 -22.19 -14.37
C ASN A 384 2.61 -21.01 -13.39
N ARG A 385 1.88 -19.93 -13.75
CA ARG A 385 1.58 -18.79 -12.87
C ARG A 385 2.81 -18.07 -12.30
N GLY A 386 3.97 -18.32 -12.88
CA GLY A 386 5.26 -17.78 -12.47
C GLY A 386 6.39 -18.36 -13.32
N ASN A 387 7.59 -17.80 -13.14
CA ASN A 387 8.78 -18.14 -13.91
C ASN A 387 9.45 -19.47 -13.51
N ARG A 388 8.67 -20.43 -13.02
CA ARG A 388 9.16 -21.74 -12.55
C ARG A 388 8.85 -22.82 -13.55
N HIS A 389 9.73 -23.79 -13.68
CA HIS A 389 9.43 -24.99 -14.45
C HIS A 389 8.51 -25.88 -13.61
N ASP A 390 7.30 -26.09 -14.09
CA ASP A 390 6.33 -27.03 -13.55
C ASP A 390 6.10 -28.17 -14.56
N LYS A 391 5.55 -29.29 -14.10
CA LYS A 391 5.23 -30.45 -14.95
C LYS A 391 3.89 -30.22 -15.65
N MET A 392 3.73 -30.67 -16.90
CA MET A 392 2.46 -30.52 -17.63
C MET A 392 1.26 -31.13 -16.88
N ARG A 393 1.40 -32.28 -16.22
CA ARG A 393 0.35 -32.87 -15.35
C ARG A 393 -0.12 -31.97 -14.20
N ASN A 394 0.66 -30.95 -13.84
CA ASN A 394 0.32 -30.01 -12.77
C ASN A 394 -0.54 -28.83 -13.29
N VAL A 395 -0.69 -28.66 -14.61
CA VAL A 395 -1.49 -27.58 -15.20
C VAL A 395 -2.84 -28.06 -15.77
N ALA A 396 -3.01 -29.35 -16.04
CA ALA A 396 -4.25 -29.91 -16.59
C ALA A 396 -4.57 -31.31 -16.00
N PRO A 397 -5.83 -31.80 -16.13
CA PRO A 397 -6.20 -33.17 -15.76
C PRO A 397 -5.32 -34.23 -16.44
N GLN A 398 -4.96 -35.28 -15.70
CA GLN A 398 -4.29 -36.43 -16.29
C GLN A 398 -5.27 -37.25 -17.13
N MET A 399 -5.15 -37.14 -18.44
CA MET A 399 -5.98 -37.87 -19.38
C MET A 399 -5.54 -39.35 -19.38
N THR A 400 -6.37 -40.23 -18.82
CA THR A 400 -6.24 -41.69 -19.00
C THR A 400 -7.17 -42.12 -20.12
N GLY A 401 -6.63 -42.76 -21.16
CA GLY A 401 -7.44 -43.42 -22.17
C GLY A 401 -8.02 -42.50 -23.24
N SER A 402 -9.31 -42.64 -23.48
CA SER A 402 -10.05 -42.43 -24.75
C SER A 402 -10.34 -40.97 -25.13
N PHE A 403 -9.69 -40.00 -24.48
CA PHE A 403 -9.99 -38.58 -24.70
C PHE A 403 -8.71 -37.75 -24.81
N VAL A 404 -8.77 -36.74 -25.67
CA VAL A 404 -7.65 -35.85 -25.97
C VAL A 404 -7.48 -34.81 -24.86
N ASN A 405 -8.60 -34.21 -24.43
CA ASN A 405 -8.67 -33.25 -23.34
C ASN A 405 -10.08 -33.23 -22.74
N THR A 406 -10.30 -32.32 -21.78
CA THR A 406 -11.59 -32.16 -21.11
C THR A 406 -12.73 -31.81 -22.06
N GLU A 407 -12.50 -30.95 -23.05
CA GLU A 407 -13.52 -30.59 -24.02
C GLU A 407 -13.95 -31.79 -24.88
N HIS A 408 -13.00 -32.63 -25.33
CA HIS A 408 -13.34 -33.86 -26.03
C HIS A 408 -14.30 -34.73 -25.21
N ALA A 409 -13.97 -34.98 -23.93
CA ALA A 409 -14.82 -35.74 -23.04
C ALA A 409 -16.21 -35.10 -22.89
N MET A 410 -16.28 -33.79 -22.73
CA MET A 410 -17.55 -33.07 -22.59
C MET A 410 -18.43 -33.14 -23.84
N LEU A 411 -17.83 -33.00 -25.02
CA LEU A 411 -18.54 -33.10 -26.29
C LEU A 411 -19.06 -34.52 -26.52
N PHE A 412 -18.29 -35.54 -26.17
CA PHE A 412 -18.72 -36.93 -26.26
C PHE A 412 -19.88 -37.23 -25.32
N LEU A 413 -19.80 -36.80 -24.05
CA LEU A 413 -20.83 -37.06 -23.04
C LEU A 413 -22.16 -36.35 -23.32
N ARG A 414 -22.15 -35.27 -24.12
CA ARG A 414 -23.34 -34.50 -24.48
C ARG A 414 -24.41 -35.33 -25.19
N ASP A 415 -24.02 -36.34 -25.95
CA ASP A 415 -24.99 -37.19 -26.68
C ASP A 415 -25.77 -38.14 -25.76
N TYR A 416 -25.33 -38.29 -24.50
CA TYR A 416 -25.86 -39.25 -23.54
C TYR A 416 -26.44 -38.58 -22.28
N ILE A 417 -25.88 -37.44 -21.89
CA ILE A 417 -26.32 -36.65 -20.75
C ILE A 417 -26.88 -35.34 -21.32
N GLN A 418 -28.08 -34.91 -20.89
CA GLN A 418 -28.67 -33.62 -21.29
C GLN A 418 -27.84 -32.44 -20.77
N LEU A 419 -26.69 -32.21 -21.40
CA LEU A 419 -25.69 -31.20 -21.09
C LEU A 419 -25.95 -29.91 -21.86
N ASP A 420 -27.22 -29.65 -22.22
CA ASP A 420 -27.68 -28.84 -23.37
C ASP A 420 -27.15 -27.39 -23.45
N ARG A 421 -26.37 -26.91 -22.46
CA ARG A 421 -25.65 -25.62 -22.49
C ARG A 421 -24.29 -25.62 -21.75
N LEU A 422 -23.56 -26.73 -21.67
CA LEU A 422 -22.50 -26.88 -20.66
C LEU A 422 -21.02 -26.77 -21.12
N VAL A 423 -20.71 -26.37 -22.37
CA VAL A 423 -19.30 -26.08 -22.75
C VAL A 423 -18.75 -24.84 -22.01
N THR A 424 -19.64 -23.93 -21.61
CA THR A 424 -19.33 -22.75 -20.78
C THR A 424 -19.73 -22.92 -19.32
N ALA A 425 -20.17 -24.11 -18.91
CA ALA A 425 -20.61 -24.33 -17.55
C ALA A 425 -19.45 -24.39 -16.59
N THR A 426 -19.68 -23.85 -15.40
CA THR A 426 -18.75 -24.01 -14.30
C THR A 426 -18.63 -25.50 -13.96
N PRO A 427 -17.42 -26.01 -13.63
CA PRO A 427 -17.21 -27.42 -13.32
C PRO A 427 -18.24 -28.00 -12.33
N ASP A 428 -18.67 -27.23 -11.33
CA ASP A 428 -19.72 -27.61 -10.38
C ASP A 428 -21.06 -27.99 -11.03
N ARG A 429 -21.50 -27.24 -12.05
CA ARG A 429 -22.72 -27.57 -12.80
C ARG A 429 -22.57 -28.86 -13.61
N LEU A 430 -21.37 -29.17 -14.08
CA LEU A 430 -21.09 -30.41 -14.80
C LEU A 430 -21.26 -31.62 -13.90
N VAL A 431 -20.64 -31.61 -12.71
CA VAL A 431 -20.79 -32.73 -11.77
C VAL A 431 -22.21 -32.84 -11.24
N LYS A 432 -22.95 -31.73 -11.14
CA LYS A 432 -24.39 -31.78 -10.84
C LYS A 432 -25.19 -32.48 -11.94
N ALA A 433 -24.94 -32.14 -13.21
CA ALA A 433 -25.59 -32.78 -14.35
C ALA A 433 -25.25 -34.28 -14.43
N ILE A 434 -23.99 -34.63 -14.18
CA ILE A 434 -23.53 -36.02 -14.07
C ILE A 434 -24.26 -36.75 -12.96
N SER A 435 -24.34 -36.17 -11.77
CA SER A 435 -25.02 -36.78 -10.61
C SER A 435 -26.50 -37.03 -10.90
N ASN A 436 -27.17 -36.08 -11.54
CA ASN A 436 -28.55 -36.22 -11.99
C ASN A 436 -28.70 -37.34 -13.03
N ALA A 437 -27.77 -37.44 -13.99
CA ALA A 437 -27.77 -38.50 -14.99
C ALA A 437 -27.55 -39.88 -14.37
N MET A 438 -26.61 -40.01 -13.43
CA MET A 438 -26.40 -41.25 -12.69
C MET A 438 -27.62 -41.63 -11.86
N GLN A 439 -28.29 -40.65 -11.25
CA GLN A 439 -29.52 -40.89 -10.49
C GLN A 439 -30.65 -41.39 -11.39
N ALA A 440 -30.79 -40.84 -12.60
CA ALA A 440 -31.76 -41.29 -13.60
C ALA A 440 -31.47 -42.72 -14.08
N VAL A 441 -30.21 -43.02 -14.44
CA VAL A 441 -29.78 -44.37 -14.85
C VAL A 441 -30.03 -45.38 -13.75
N THR A 442 -29.68 -45.04 -12.52
CA THR A 442 -29.92 -45.91 -11.36
C THR A 442 -31.41 -46.18 -11.18
N ALA A 443 -32.26 -45.16 -11.31
CA ALA A 443 -33.70 -45.34 -11.22
C ALA A 443 -34.26 -46.24 -12.34
N GLU A 444 -33.71 -46.14 -13.56
CA GLU A 444 -34.06 -47.04 -14.67
C GLU A 444 -33.61 -48.48 -14.41
N MET A 445 -32.41 -48.68 -13.83
CA MET A 445 -31.92 -50.00 -13.43
C MET A 445 -32.83 -50.67 -12.38
N VAL A 446 -33.33 -49.90 -11.40
CA VAL A 446 -34.30 -50.39 -10.40
C VAL A 446 -35.65 -50.71 -11.05
N ALA A 447 -36.12 -49.86 -11.96
CA ALA A 447 -37.42 -50.03 -12.61
C ALA A 447 -37.47 -51.18 -13.63
N ASN A 448 -36.32 -51.71 -14.05
CA ASN A 448 -36.17 -52.81 -15.01
C ASN A 448 -37.03 -52.63 -16.29
N ARG A 449 -37.01 -51.42 -16.87
CA ARG A 449 -37.83 -51.07 -18.04
C ARG A 449 -37.34 -51.78 -19.30
N LYS A 450 -38.27 -52.24 -20.15
CA LYS A 450 -37.94 -52.87 -21.46
C LYS A 450 -37.29 -51.89 -22.44
N ASP A 451 -37.69 -50.62 -22.41
CA ASP A 451 -37.11 -49.56 -23.23
C ASP A 451 -36.05 -48.79 -22.42
N SER A 452 -34.80 -49.25 -22.50
CA SER A 452 -33.67 -48.60 -21.84
C SER A 452 -33.25 -47.31 -22.56
N SER A 453 -32.92 -46.27 -21.77
CA SER A 453 -32.36 -45.03 -22.31
C SER A 453 -31.03 -45.27 -23.04
N LYS A 454 -30.62 -44.32 -23.92
CA LYS A 454 -29.31 -44.36 -24.59
C LYS A 454 -28.16 -44.47 -23.58
N LEU A 455 -28.26 -43.77 -22.46
CA LEU A 455 -27.27 -43.78 -21.40
C LEU A 455 -27.21 -45.12 -20.66
N LEU A 456 -28.36 -45.73 -20.33
CA LEU A 456 -28.38 -47.07 -19.74
C LEU A 456 -27.76 -48.12 -20.68
N LYS A 457 -28.05 -48.04 -21.98
CA LYS A 457 -27.42 -48.91 -23.00
C LYS A 457 -25.90 -48.73 -23.06
N LEU A 458 -25.41 -47.49 -23.02
CA LEU A 458 -23.98 -47.19 -22.99
C LEU A 458 -23.31 -47.75 -21.73
N VAL A 459 -23.95 -47.65 -20.57
CA VAL A 459 -23.45 -48.15 -19.28
C VAL A 459 -23.44 -49.69 -19.24
N GLN A 460 -24.37 -50.35 -19.91
CA GLN A 460 -24.43 -51.83 -19.97
C GLN A 460 -23.41 -52.42 -20.94
N ASP A 461 -23.11 -51.73 -22.04
CA ASP A 461 -22.01 -52.08 -22.94
C ASP A 461 -20.64 -51.90 -22.26
N GLU A 462 -19.74 -52.89 -22.35
CA GLU A 462 -18.46 -52.84 -21.64
C GLU A 462 -17.54 -51.72 -22.14
N HIS A 463 -17.47 -51.53 -23.46
CA HIS A 463 -16.62 -50.50 -24.06
C HIS A 463 -17.20 -49.11 -23.80
N GLY A 464 -18.50 -48.93 -24.03
CA GLY A 464 -19.23 -47.70 -23.74
C GLY A 464 -19.17 -47.31 -22.27
N ARG A 465 -19.28 -48.28 -21.36
CA ARG A 465 -19.14 -48.07 -19.92
C ARG A 465 -17.77 -47.51 -19.56
N LYS A 466 -16.70 -48.09 -20.10
CA LYS A 466 -15.34 -47.62 -19.86
C LYS A 466 -15.14 -46.17 -20.34
N ILE A 467 -15.58 -45.84 -21.55
CA ILE A 467 -15.50 -44.49 -22.10
C ILE A 467 -16.29 -43.49 -21.25
N LEU A 468 -17.51 -43.86 -20.85
CA LEU A 468 -18.32 -43.02 -19.95
C LEU A 468 -17.58 -42.77 -18.63
N PHE A 469 -17.06 -43.81 -17.99
CA PHE A 469 -16.33 -43.69 -16.71
C PHE A 469 -15.07 -42.83 -16.84
N ASP A 470 -14.31 -42.97 -17.94
CA ASP A 470 -13.17 -42.09 -18.28
C ASP A 470 -13.63 -40.62 -18.31
N GLY A 471 -14.72 -40.33 -19.02
CA GLY A 471 -15.27 -38.98 -19.15
C GLY A 471 -15.77 -38.38 -17.83
N LEU A 472 -16.44 -39.19 -17.01
CA LEU A 472 -16.91 -38.77 -15.68
C LEU A 472 -15.73 -38.48 -14.74
N SER A 473 -14.69 -39.31 -14.77
CA SER A 473 -13.47 -39.13 -13.97
C SER A 473 -12.76 -37.83 -14.32
N ILE A 474 -12.68 -37.47 -15.61
CA ILE A 474 -12.11 -36.18 -16.06
C ILE A 474 -12.86 -34.99 -15.45
N CYS A 475 -14.19 -35.06 -15.37
CA CYS A 475 -15.01 -34.00 -14.78
C CYS A 475 -14.77 -33.87 -13.26
N VAL A 476 -14.69 -35.00 -12.55
CA VAL A 476 -14.39 -35.04 -11.11
C VAL A 476 -12.97 -34.54 -10.85
N ASP A 477 -11.99 -34.95 -11.66
CA ASP A 477 -10.60 -34.50 -11.60
C ASP A 477 -10.49 -32.98 -11.79
N LEU A 478 -11.25 -32.40 -12.73
CA LEU A 478 -11.25 -30.95 -12.97
C LEU A 478 -11.76 -30.16 -11.75
N ILE A 479 -12.88 -30.57 -11.14
CA ILE A 479 -13.38 -29.92 -9.90
C ILE A 479 -12.38 -30.11 -8.77
N SER A 480 -11.84 -31.32 -8.64
CA SER A 480 -10.87 -31.65 -7.60
C SER A 480 -9.62 -30.79 -7.72
N GLN A 481 -9.10 -30.59 -8.94
CA GLN A 481 -7.99 -29.67 -9.17
C GLN A 481 -8.38 -28.21 -8.86
N LYS A 482 -9.59 -27.77 -9.22
CA LYS A 482 -10.08 -26.43 -8.88
C LYS A 482 -10.17 -26.24 -7.36
N TYR A 483 -10.64 -27.25 -6.63
CA TYR A 483 -10.72 -27.30 -5.18
C TYR A 483 -9.34 -27.26 -4.52
N LEU A 484 -8.41 -28.06 -5.04
CA LEU A 484 -7.08 -28.25 -4.45
C LEU A 484 -6.10 -27.10 -4.78
N ARG A 485 -6.15 -26.53 -5.99
CA ARG A 485 -5.08 -25.67 -6.54
C ARG A 485 -5.36 -24.17 -6.57
N ASN A 486 -6.57 -23.73 -6.21
CA ASN A 486 -6.94 -22.30 -6.27
C ASN A 486 -7.06 -21.69 -4.87
N HIS A 487 -6.82 -20.38 -4.79
CA HIS A 487 -7.15 -19.58 -3.61
C HIS A 487 -8.65 -19.38 -3.52
N LEU A 488 -9.34 -20.43 -3.08
CA LEU A 488 -10.78 -20.42 -2.83
C LEU A 488 -11.07 -19.76 -1.48
N THR A 489 -12.14 -18.99 -1.44
CA THR A 489 -12.76 -18.61 -0.16
C THR A 489 -13.24 -19.87 0.58
N ALA A 490 -13.40 -19.78 1.90
CA ALA A 490 -13.91 -20.91 2.70
C ALA A 490 -15.27 -21.42 2.18
N GLU A 491 -16.13 -20.51 1.74
CA GLU A 491 -17.45 -20.82 1.18
C GLU A 491 -17.36 -21.55 -0.17
N GLU A 492 -16.47 -21.11 -1.07
CA GLU A 492 -16.23 -21.77 -2.35
C GLU A 492 -15.65 -23.17 -2.17
N ALA A 493 -14.73 -23.33 -1.21
CA ALA A 493 -14.15 -24.63 -0.88
C ALA A 493 -15.23 -25.61 -0.39
N ILE A 494 -16.11 -25.19 0.53
CA ILE A 494 -17.22 -26.01 1.02
C ILE A 494 -18.14 -26.42 -0.13
N LYS A 495 -18.59 -25.46 -0.95
CA LYS A 495 -19.48 -25.73 -2.09
C LYS A 495 -18.86 -26.72 -3.08
N LEU A 496 -17.59 -26.53 -3.44
CA LEU A 496 -16.92 -27.44 -4.39
C LEU A 496 -16.74 -28.84 -3.80
N ARG A 497 -16.46 -28.95 -2.49
CA ARG A 497 -16.36 -30.25 -1.82
C ARG A 497 -17.70 -30.98 -1.77
N GLU A 498 -18.79 -30.27 -1.48
CA GLU A 498 -20.15 -30.84 -1.52
C GLU A 498 -20.47 -31.38 -2.92
N VAL A 499 -20.15 -30.62 -3.97
CA VAL A 499 -20.36 -31.05 -5.35
C VAL A 499 -19.53 -32.30 -5.70
N ILE A 500 -18.27 -32.40 -5.24
CA ILE A 500 -17.44 -33.62 -5.42
C ILE A 500 -18.08 -34.83 -4.73
N GLN A 501 -18.81 -34.63 -3.62
CA GLN A 501 -19.41 -35.71 -2.82
C GLN A 501 -20.68 -36.31 -3.46
N GLU A 502 -21.47 -35.51 -4.19
CA GLU A 502 -22.77 -35.93 -4.71
C GLU A 502 -22.76 -37.21 -5.57
N PRO A 503 -21.82 -37.41 -6.53
CA PRO A 503 -21.78 -38.65 -7.30
C PRO A 503 -21.65 -39.91 -6.43
N PHE A 504 -20.83 -39.83 -5.38
CA PHE A 504 -20.59 -40.96 -4.48
C PHE A 504 -21.82 -41.26 -3.63
N GLU A 505 -22.57 -40.24 -3.20
CA GLU A 505 -23.83 -40.42 -2.48
C GLU A 505 -24.90 -41.12 -3.32
N VAL A 506 -25.06 -40.70 -4.59
CA VAL A 506 -25.98 -41.33 -5.54
C VAL A 506 -25.65 -42.83 -5.68
N LEU A 507 -24.38 -43.16 -5.89
CA LEU A 507 -23.93 -44.55 -6.02
C LEU A 507 -24.09 -45.36 -4.72
N ASN A 508 -23.84 -44.76 -3.56
CA ASN A 508 -24.00 -45.42 -2.26
C ASN A 508 -25.48 -45.74 -1.96
N ILE A 509 -26.40 -44.80 -2.24
CA ILE A 509 -27.84 -45.02 -2.08
C ILE A 509 -28.33 -46.15 -2.99
N ALA A 510 -27.80 -46.21 -4.22
CA ALA A 510 -28.09 -47.28 -5.17
C ALA A 510 -27.63 -48.66 -4.65
N LEU A 511 -26.36 -48.75 -4.25
CA LEU A 511 -25.73 -50.01 -3.83
C LEU A 511 -26.25 -50.56 -2.50
N THR A 512 -26.84 -49.72 -1.64
CA THR A 512 -27.46 -50.15 -0.39
C THR A 512 -28.89 -50.66 -0.56
N GLY A 513 -29.47 -50.57 -1.76
CA GLY A 513 -30.84 -51.02 -2.03
C GLY A 513 -31.92 -50.12 -1.41
N ALA A 514 -31.55 -48.94 -0.90
CA ALA A 514 -32.46 -48.04 -0.18
C ALA A 514 -33.65 -47.53 -1.01
N LYS A 515 -33.62 -47.72 -2.34
CA LYS A 515 -34.67 -47.33 -3.30
C LYS A 515 -35.25 -48.49 -4.12
N GLY A 516 -34.94 -49.75 -3.78
CA GLY A 516 -35.41 -50.95 -4.49
C GLY A 516 -34.29 -51.93 -4.85
N GLU A 517 -34.65 -53.15 -5.22
CA GLU A 517 -33.69 -54.19 -5.63
C GLU A 517 -33.13 -53.93 -7.02
N ILE A 518 -31.81 -54.03 -7.16
CA ILE A 518 -31.06 -53.91 -8.42
C ILE A 518 -30.46 -55.28 -8.74
N SER A 519 -30.49 -55.70 -10.02
CA SER A 519 -29.87 -56.95 -10.46
C SER A 519 -28.39 -57.04 -10.13
N GLU A 520 -27.87 -58.24 -9.97
CA GLU A 520 -26.46 -58.47 -9.63
C GLU A 520 -25.49 -57.83 -10.65
N ASP A 521 -25.79 -57.98 -11.95
CA ASP A 521 -25.01 -57.36 -13.03
C ASP A 521 -24.95 -55.83 -12.91
N ASN A 522 -26.09 -55.18 -12.64
CA ASN A 522 -26.15 -53.73 -12.47
C ASN A 522 -25.44 -53.28 -11.17
N GLN A 523 -25.48 -54.08 -10.10
CA GLN A 523 -24.69 -53.81 -8.90
C GLN A 523 -23.19 -53.87 -9.18
N ILE A 524 -22.72 -54.82 -10.00
CA ILE A 524 -21.32 -54.91 -10.43
C ILE A 524 -20.93 -53.64 -11.18
N ILE A 525 -21.73 -53.21 -12.15
CA ILE A 525 -21.49 -51.98 -12.93
C ILE A 525 -21.40 -50.74 -12.03
N LEU A 526 -22.31 -50.59 -11.06
CA LEU A 526 -22.30 -49.44 -10.14
C LEU A 526 -21.08 -49.46 -9.19
N ARG A 527 -20.64 -50.65 -8.74
CA ARG A 527 -19.40 -50.79 -7.96
C ARG A 527 -18.17 -50.44 -8.81
N GLU A 528 -18.14 -50.87 -10.07
CA GLU A 528 -17.08 -50.52 -11.02
C GLU A 528 -16.99 -49.01 -11.20
N CYS A 529 -18.13 -48.34 -11.45
CA CYS A 529 -18.21 -46.88 -11.56
C CYS A 529 -17.68 -46.18 -10.31
N LYS A 530 -18.15 -46.61 -9.13
CA LYS A 530 -17.73 -46.05 -7.85
C LYS A 530 -16.22 -46.20 -7.65
N ASN A 531 -15.68 -47.39 -7.86
CA ASN A 531 -14.25 -47.66 -7.73
C ASN A 531 -13.43 -46.82 -8.71
N PHE A 532 -13.92 -46.65 -9.94
CA PHE A 532 -13.26 -45.83 -10.95
C PHE A 532 -13.16 -44.36 -10.52
N LEU A 533 -14.29 -43.76 -10.10
CA LEU A 533 -14.32 -42.37 -9.61
C LEU A 533 -13.49 -42.19 -8.33
N GLN A 534 -13.52 -43.16 -7.41
CA GLN A 534 -12.69 -43.13 -6.18
C GLN A 534 -11.20 -43.17 -6.53
N ASN A 535 -10.80 -44.01 -7.48
CA ASN A 535 -9.41 -44.11 -7.93
C ASN A 535 -8.94 -42.83 -8.64
N GLY A 536 -9.78 -42.23 -9.50
CA GLY A 536 -9.50 -40.94 -10.14
C GLY A 536 -9.29 -39.82 -9.12
N LEU A 537 -10.24 -39.66 -8.19
CA LEU A 537 -10.16 -38.68 -7.11
C LEU A 537 -8.92 -38.90 -6.21
N LYS A 538 -8.66 -40.15 -5.81
CA LYS A 538 -7.46 -40.54 -5.04
C LYS A 538 -6.19 -40.11 -5.77
N ARG A 539 -6.07 -40.46 -7.05
CA ARG A 539 -4.92 -40.10 -7.90
C ARG A 539 -4.74 -38.58 -7.99
N THR A 540 -5.81 -37.82 -8.16
CA THR A 540 -5.76 -36.36 -8.25
C THR A 540 -5.27 -35.74 -6.94
N ILE A 541 -5.79 -36.19 -5.80
CA ILE A 541 -5.37 -35.73 -4.48
C ILE A 541 -3.90 -36.10 -4.20
N GLU A 542 -3.50 -37.34 -4.48
CA GLU A 542 -2.12 -37.81 -4.28
C GLU A 542 -1.15 -37.10 -5.24
N THR A 543 -1.54 -36.85 -6.50
CA THR A 543 -0.72 -36.07 -7.44
C THR A 543 -0.53 -34.64 -6.94
N HIS A 544 -1.58 -34.02 -6.39
CA HIS A 544 -1.46 -32.70 -5.80
C HIS A 544 -0.54 -32.70 -4.58
N TYR A 545 -0.66 -33.70 -3.71
CA TYR A 545 0.24 -33.90 -2.59
C TYR A 545 1.71 -33.96 -3.02
N HIS A 546 2.05 -34.85 -3.97
CA HIS A 546 3.42 -34.97 -4.47
C HIS A 546 3.89 -33.70 -5.18
N SER A 547 3.01 -33.04 -5.94
CA SER A 547 3.31 -31.76 -6.59
C SER A 547 3.66 -30.67 -5.58
N ILE A 548 2.97 -30.58 -4.43
CA ILE A 548 3.34 -29.66 -3.35
C ILE A 548 4.76 -29.99 -2.85
N LEU A 549 5.06 -31.25 -2.58
CA LEU A 549 6.38 -31.65 -2.09
C LEU A 549 7.49 -31.29 -3.08
N GLU A 550 7.31 -31.63 -4.36
CA GLU A 550 8.26 -31.32 -5.44
C GLU A 550 8.46 -29.80 -5.59
N GLN A 551 7.38 -29.02 -5.55
CA GLN A 551 7.46 -27.56 -5.66
C GLN A 551 8.17 -26.93 -4.45
N VAL A 552 7.98 -27.50 -3.24
CA VAL A 552 8.73 -27.05 -2.05
C VAL A 552 10.21 -27.37 -2.19
N ASP A 553 10.58 -28.56 -2.68
CA ASP A 553 11.98 -28.93 -2.90
C ASP A 553 12.65 -28.07 -3.98
N GLU A 554 11.95 -27.76 -5.07
CA GLU A 554 12.48 -26.88 -6.11
C GLU A 554 12.61 -25.45 -5.62
N LEU A 555 11.62 -24.95 -4.87
CA LEU A 555 11.70 -23.64 -4.23
C LEU A 555 12.85 -23.56 -3.23
N ASP A 556 13.10 -24.64 -2.47
CA ASP A 556 14.23 -24.71 -1.57
C ASP A 556 15.55 -24.53 -2.31
N LYS A 557 15.76 -25.27 -3.43
CA LYS A 557 16.92 -25.13 -4.30
C LYS A 557 17.06 -23.71 -4.85
N GLN A 558 15.97 -23.10 -5.30
CA GLN A 558 15.96 -21.72 -5.80
C GLN A 558 16.42 -20.73 -4.73
N ILE A 559 15.87 -20.83 -3.52
CA ILE A 559 16.24 -19.97 -2.40
C ILE A 559 17.69 -20.21 -1.98
N ASN A 560 18.18 -21.47 -2.03
CA ASN A 560 19.58 -21.79 -1.72
C ASN A 560 20.50 -21.06 -2.70
N ILE A 561 20.18 -21.08 -3.99
CA ILE A 561 20.94 -20.37 -5.02
C ILE A 561 20.80 -18.84 -4.85
N ALA A 562 19.62 -18.35 -4.49
CA ALA A 562 19.38 -16.93 -4.24
C ALA A 562 20.16 -16.40 -3.02
N LEU A 563 20.45 -17.26 -2.05
CA LEU A 563 21.20 -16.98 -0.82
C LEU A 563 22.65 -17.51 -0.88
N ALA A 564 23.07 -18.05 -2.02
CA ALA A 564 24.36 -18.69 -2.18
C ALA A 564 25.51 -17.71 -1.95
N SER A 565 26.58 -18.24 -1.36
CA SER A 565 27.77 -17.45 -1.07
C SER A 565 28.52 -17.07 -2.37
N PRO A 566 29.36 -16.02 -2.34
CA PRO A 566 30.23 -15.68 -3.46
C PRO A 566 31.14 -16.85 -3.90
N GLU A 567 31.52 -17.75 -2.99
CA GLU A 567 32.34 -18.93 -3.28
C GLU A 567 31.59 -19.97 -4.12
N GLU A 568 30.33 -20.24 -3.79
CA GLU A 568 29.50 -21.18 -4.56
C GLU A 568 29.26 -20.68 -5.99
N PHE A 569 29.03 -19.39 -6.15
CA PHE A 569 28.97 -18.76 -7.47
C PHE A 569 30.31 -18.90 -8.22
N GLN A 570 31.43 -18.64 -7.53
CA GLN A 570 32.77 -18.71 -8.10
C GLN A 570 33.09 -20.12 -8.64
N ASN A 571 32.75 -21.17 -7.87
CA ASN A 571 32.91 -22.57 -8.29
C ASN A 571 32.08 -22.89 -9.56
N THR A 572 30.85 -22.38 -9.61
CA THR A 572 29.95 -22.54 -10.76
C THR A 572 30.48 -21.81 -12.00
N PHE A 573 30.98 -20.59 -11.82
CA PHE A 573 31.59 -19.80 -12.89
C PHE A 573 32.84 -20.48 -13.48
N ASP A 574 33.71 -21.03 -12.64
CA ASP A 574 34.91 -21.71 -13.12
C ASP A 574 34.60 -22.99 -13.88
N ALA A 575 33.56 -23.72 -13.47
CA ALA A 575 33.06 -24.86 -14.22
C ALA A 575 32.53 -24.44 -15.60
N PHE A 576 31.77 -23.36 -15.68
CA PHE A 576 31.28 -22.80 -16.94
C PHE A 576 32.43 -22.46 -17.90
N VAL A 577 33.42 -21.69 -17.43
CA VAL A 577 34.57 -21.29 -18.26
C VAL A 577 35.36 -22.50 -18.76
N ARG A 578 35.56 -23.52 -17.92
CA ARG A 578 36.23 -24.78 -18.33
C ARG A 578 35.47 -25.50 -19.44
N ASN A 579 34.13 -25.52 -19.36
CA ASN A 579 33.25 -26.24 -20.26
C ASN A 579 33.01 -25.57 -21.62
N LEU A 580 33.43 -24.32 -21.83
CA LEU A 580 33.39 -23.67 -23.15
C LEU A 580 34.32 -24.38 -24.14
N ASN A 581 33.72 -25.12 -25.09
CA ASN A 581 34.44 -25.89 -26.11
C ASN A 581 34.83 -25.01 -27.32
N VAL A 582 36.01 -24.42 -27.24
CA VAL A 582 36.53 -23.52 -28.29
C VAL A 582 36.98 -24.27 -29.56
N GLU A 583 37.15 -25.59 -29.50
CA GLU A 583 37.63 -26.39 -30.64
C GLU A 583 36.54 -26.60 -31.70
N THR A 584 35.28 -26.49 -31.31
CA THR A 584 34.11 -26.65 -32.20
C THR A 584 33.63 -25.34 -32.83
N ASP A 585 34.25 -24.21 -32.48
CA ASP A 585 33.94 -22.90 -33.06
C ASP A 585 34.96 -22.52 -34.15
N GLU A 586 34.53 -22.60 -35.41
CA GLU A 586 35.36 -22.25 -36.57
C GLU A 586 35.55 -20.73 -36.76
N THR A 587 34.76 -19.90 -36.07
CA THR A 587 34.81 -18.44 -36.19
C THR A 587 35.85 -17.80 -35.29
N GLY A 588 36.23 -18.49 -34.20
CA GLY A 588 37.16 -18.00 -33.19
C GLY A 588 36.54 -17.02 -32.17
N GLU A 589 35.28 -16.65 -32.30
CA GLU A 589 34.57 -15.75 -31.38
C GLU A 589 34.49 -16.33 -29.97
N LEU A 590 34.20 -17.63 -29.84
CA LEU A 590 34.09 -18.32 -28.55
C LEU A 590 35.42 -18.32 -27.79
N LYS A 591 36.54 -18.34 -28.52
CA LYS A 591 37.87 -18.22 -27.93
C LYS A 591 38.08 -16.83 -27.30
N LEU A 592 37.60 -15.78 -27.96
CA LEU A 592 37.64 -14.41 -27.43
C LEU A 592 36.76 -14.28 -26.17
N VAL A 593 35.56 -14.86 -26.18
CA VAL A 593 34.67 -14.88 -25.00
C VAL A 593 35.34 -15.59 -23.84
N LYS A 594 35.89 -16.79 -24.06
CA LYS A 594 36.59 -17.56 -23.03
C LYS A 594 37.77 -16.80 -22.44
N GLN A 595 38.58 -16.14 -23.27
CA GLN A 595 39.70 -15.31 -22.81
C GLN A 595 39.26 -14.12 -21.96
N ARG A 596 38.21 -13.41 -22.37
CA ARG A 596 37.65 -12.30 -21.58
C ARG A 596 37.19 -12.76 -20.20
N LEU A 597 36.47 -13.88 -20.13
CA LEU A 597 36.00 -14.45 -18.87
C LEU A 597 37.15 -14.92 -17.96
N GLN A 598 38.21 -15.49 -18.54
CA GLN A 598 39.41 -15.93 -17.80
C GLN A 598 40.23 -14.75 -17.26
N SER A 599 40.18 -13.59 -17.93
CA SER A 599 40.93 -12.38 -17.53
C SER A 599 40.31 -11.59 -16.38
N LEU A 600 39.14 -12.01 -15.88
CA LEU A 600 38.42 -11.32 -14.82
C LEU A 600 39.18 -11.32 -13.49
N GLN A 601 39.29 -10.14 -12.87
CA GLN A 601 39.83 -9.99 -11.52
C GLN A 601 38.89 -10.61 -10.48
N ARG A 602 39.46 -11.29 -9.48
CA ARG A 602 38.71 -11.94 -8.39
C ARG A 602 38.46 -10.96 -7.23
N PRO A 603 37.31 -11.06 -6.52
CA PRO A 603 36.22 -12.02 -6.71
C PRO A 603 35.32 -11.67 -7.89
N VAL A 604 34.91 -12.67 -8.67
CA VAL A 604 34.01 -12.45 -9.80
C VAL A 604 32.56 -12.41 -9.30
N THR A 605 31.83 -11.38 -9.71
CA THR A 605 30.42 -11.20 -9.35
C THR A 605 29.50 -11.62 -10.49
N ILE A 606 28.25 -11.96 -10.14
CA ILE A 606 27.20 -12.31 -11.11
C ILE A 606 27.01 -11.21 -12.15
N GLU A 607 26.95 -9.95 -11.72
CA GLU A 607 26.73 -8.82 -12.63
C GLU A 607 27.88 -8.66 -13.64
N ILE A 608 29.14 -8.83 -13.22
CA ILE A 608 30.30 -8.74 -14.12
C ILE A 608 30.23 -9.83 -15.19
N VAL A 609 29.98 -11.09 -14.80
CA VAL A 609 29.89 -12.21 -15.75
C VAL A 609 28.72 -12.00 -16.70
N LYS A 610 27.56 -11.60 -16.17
CA LYS A 610 26.35 -11.34 -16.96
C LYS A 610 26.60 -10.23 -17.99
N ASN A 611 27.24 -9.13 -17.59
CA ASN A 611 27.53 -8.03 -18.50
C ASN A 611 28.52 -8.46 -19.58
N ILE A 612 29.60 -9.16 -19.25
CA ILE A 612 30.57 -9.62 -20.25
C ILE A 612 29.96 -10.61 -21.22
N LEU A 613 29.15 -11.55 -20.74
CA LEU A 613 28.44 -12.47 -21.60
C LEU A 613 27.45 -11.71 -22.50
N SER A 614 26.69 -10.76 -21.93
CA SER A 614 25.79 -9.90 -22.70
C SER A 614 26.53 -9.13 -23.78
N ASP A 615 27.63 -8.45 -23.45
CA ASP A 615 28.42 -7.66 -24.37
C ASP A 615 29.05 -8.52 -25.46
N ALA A 616 29.57 -9.69 -25.09
CA ALA A 616 30.10 -10.65 -26.05
C ALA A 616 29.03 -11.12 -27.05
N LEU A 617 27.83 -11.37 -26.57
CA LEU A 617 26.73 -11.87 -27.38
C LEU A 617 26.05 -10.77 -28.19
N ASP A 618 26.01 -9.55 -27.67
CA ASP A 618 25.63 -8.36 -28.42
C ASP A 618 26.65 -8.08 -29.54
N GLN A 619 27.95 -8.26 -29.29
CA GLN A 619 28.99 -8.18 -30.32
C GLN A 619 28.81 -9.24 -31.40
N ILE A 620 28.60 -10.51 -31.02
CA ILE A 620 28.29 -11.59 -31.97
C ILE A 620 27.00 -11.27 -32.76
N ARG A 621 25.98 -10.71 -32.09
CA ARG A 621 24.70 -10.32 -32.71
C ARG A 621 24.89 -9.24 -33.77
N LEU A 622 25.63 -8.19 -33.43
CA LEU A 622 25.88 -7.02 -34.28
C LEU A 622 26.99 -7.23 -35.31
N ASN A 623 27.69 -8.37 -35.28
CA ASN A 623 28.76 -8.65 -36.22
C ASN A 623 28.17 -9.03 -37.60
N ASP A 624 28.26 -8.12 -38.55
CA ASP A 624 27.77 -8.32 -39.92
C ASP A 624 28.62 -9.30 -40.74
N SER A 625 29.82 -9.69 -40.25
CA SER A 625 30.67 -10.68 -40.92
C SER A 625 30.25 -12.14 -40.66
N LEU A 626 29.38 -12.38 -39.68
CA LEU A 626 28.89 -13.71 -39.32
C LEU A 626 27.52 -13.98 -39.96
N SER A 627 27.34 -15.18 -40.53
CA SER A 627 26.02 -15.63 -40.99
C SER A 627 25.07 -15.89 -39.80
N ILE A 628 23.77 -15.96 -40.08
CA ILE A 628 22.76 -16.29 -39.07
C ILE A 628 23.02 -17.69 -38.48
N GLU A 629 23.42 -18.67 -39.31
CA GLU A 629 23.76 -20.02 -38.85
C GLU A 629 25.00 -20.00 -37.95
N GLN A 630 26.05 -19.26 -38.30
CA GLN A 630 27.26 -19.14 -37.50
C GLN A 630 26.96 -18.49 -36.13
N LYS A 631 26.19 -17.41 -36.11
CA LYS A 631 25.70 -16.79 -34.86
C LYS A 631 24.92 -17.80 -34.02
N GLY A 632 24.05 -18.59 -34.65
CA GLY A 632 23.28 -19.66 -34.01
C GLY A 632 24.17 -20.76 -33.40
N GLN A 633 25.22 -21.19 -34.11
CA GLN A 633 26.16 -22.22 -33.65
C GLN A 633 27.02 -21.74 -32.47
N ILE A 634 27.59 -20.54 -32.54
CA ILE A 634 28.37 -19.95 -31.43
C ILE A 634 27.50 -19.85 -30.18
N ASN A 635 26.26 -19.36 -30.35
CA ASN A 635 25.28 -19.33 -29.27
C ASN A 635 25.07 -20.76 -28.73
N ALA A 636 24.76 -21.76 -29.56
CA ALA A 636 24.56 -23.14 -29.09
C ALA A 636 25.75 -23.71 -28.27
N LEU A 637 27.00 -23.35 -28.63
CA LEU A 637 28.20 -23.78 -27.90
C LEU A 637 28.35 -23.12 -26.52
N ILE A 638 28.04 -21.82 -26.42
CA ILE A 638 27.93 -21.13 -25.12
C ILE A 638 26.79 -21.76 -24.31
N LEU A 639 25.72 -22.14 -24.99
CA LEU A 639 24.45 -22.60 -24.44
C LEU A 639 24.35 -24.13 -24.23
N GLN A 640 25.48 -24.85 -24.18
CA GLN A 640 25.49 -26.31 -24.02
C GLN A 640 25.12 -26.76 -22.60
N GLU A 641 24.41 -27.88 -22.44
CA GLU A 641 23.90 -28.41 -21.14
C GLU A 641 24.87 -28.39 -19.94
N LYS A 642 26.17 -28.63 -20.21
CA LYS A 642 27.24 -28.58 -19.21
C LYS A 642 27.42 -27.20 -18.55
N ASN A 643 26.76 -26.17 -19.08
CA ASN A 643 26.81 -24.78 -18.66
C ASN A 643 25.53 -24.32 -17.91
N THR A 644 24.53 -25.18 -17.73
CA THR A 644 23.20 -24.82 -17.17
C THR A 644 23.22 -24.24 -15.75
N HIS A 645 24.17 -24.66 -14.90
CA HIS A 645 24.23 -24.24 -13.50
C HIS A 645 24.47 -22.74 -13.32
N LEU A 646 25.29 -22.13 -14.18
CA LEU A 646 25.55 -20.68 -14.13
C LEU A 646 24.27 -19.88 -14.42
N GLY A 647 23.41 -20.42 -15.29
CA GLY A 647 22.14 -19.81 -15.65
C GLY A 647 21.24 -19.65 -14.44
N ARG A 648 21.15 -20.67 -13.58
CA ARG A 648 20.33 -20.67 -12.35
C ARG A 648 20.69 -19.52 -11.39
N PHE A 649 21.98 -19.21 -11.25
CA PHE A 649 22.43 -18.06 -10.46
C PHE A 649 21.96 -16.72 -11.05
N PHE A 650 21.92 -16.60 -12.38
CA PHE A 650 21.37 -15.42 -13.05
C PHE A 650 19.85 -15.31 -12.90
N GLU A 651 19.14 -16.44 -12.80
CA GLU A 651 17.69 -16.47 -12.59
C GLU A 651 17.35 -15.98 -11.19
N GLU A 652 17.90 -16.64 -10.17
CA GLU A 652 17.49 -16.46 -8.79
C GLU A 652 17.97 -15.14 -8.17
N ARG A 653 19.05 -14.54 -8.70
CA ARG A 653 19.48 -13.21 -8.27
C ARG A 653 18.57 -12.09 -8.79
N GLN A 654 17.82 -12.33 -9.86
CA GLN A 654 16.85 -11.35 -10.41
C GLN A 654 15.46 -11.50 -9.82
N THR A 655 15.13 -12.67 -9.26
CA THR A 655 13.87 -12.88 -8.55
C THR A 655 13.83 -11.98 -7.32
N SER A 656 12.78 -11.16 -7.20
CA SER A 656 12.62 -10.28 -6.04
C SER A 656 12.28 -11.09 -4.79
N THR A 657 12.68 -10.58 -3.63
CA THR A 657 12.30 -11.17 -2.34
C THR A 657 10.79 -11.28 -2.21
N ASP A 658 10.05 -10.26 -2.66
CA ASP A 658 8.58 -10.28 -2.68
C ASP A 658 8.00 -11.44 -3.48
N LYS A 659 8.63 -11.81 -4.61
CA LYS A 659 8.20 -12.94 -5.44
C LYS A 659 8.47 -14.28 -4.75
N HIS A 660 9.66 -14.47 -4.17
CA HIS A 660 9.94 -15.68 -3.38
C HIS A 660 8.96 -15.80 -2.22
N LEU A 661 8.69 -14.71 -1.49
CA LEU A 661 7.74 -14.70 -0.38
C LEU A 661 6.31 -15.04 -0.81
N ALA A 662 5.83 -14.49 -1.93
CA ALA A 662 4.51 -14.82 -2.48
C ALA A 662 4.39 -16.31 -2.80
N ASP A 663 5.42 -16.89 -3.42
CA ASP A 663 5.39 -18.30 -3.80
C ASP A 663 5.51 -19.23 -2.57
N ILE A 664 6.27 -18.82 -1.55
CA ILE A 664 6.33 -19.53 -0.27
C ILE A 664 4.95 -19.54 0.38
N GLU A 665 4.28 -18.39 0.46
CA GLU A 665 2.94 -18.30 1.05
C GLU A 665 1.93 -19.14 0.26
N GLN A 666 1.98 -19.09 -1.08
CA GLN A 666 1.10 -19.88 -1.92
C GLN A 666 1.26 -21.38 -1.64
N LEU A 667 2.48 -21.91 -1.59
CA LEU A 667 2.73 -23.31 -1.26
C LEU A 667 2.34 -23.65 0.18
N TYR A 668 2.55 -22.71 1.12
CA TYR A 668 2.14 -22.87 2.52
C TYR A 668 0.62 -23.04 2.62
N ILE A 669 -0.15 -22.18 1.93
CA ILE A 669 -1.61 -22.25 1.90
C ILE A 669 -2.09 -23.57 1.29
N LEU A 670 -1.48 -24.02 0.18
CA LEU A 670 -1.84 -25.30 -0.45
C LEU A 670 -1.57 -26.48 0.49
N ALA A 671 -0.41 -26.51 1.14
CA ALA A 671 -0.05 -27.55 2.10
C ALA A 671 -0.94 -27.53 3.35
N GLU A 672 -1.25 -26.35 3.90
CA GLU A 672 -2.11 -26.18 5.07
C GLU A 672 -3.55 -26.62 4.77
N ASN A 673 -4.10 -26.23 3.61
CA ASN A 673 -5.44 -26.60 3.18
C ASN A 673 -5.57 -28.11 2.98
N LEU A 674 -4.65 -28.75 2.25
CA LEU A 674 -4.68 -30.20 2.04
C LEU A 674 -4.58 -30.96 3.37
N LYS A 675 -3.70 -30.51 4.29
CA LYS A 675 -3.56 -31.08 5.63
C LYS A 675 -4.86 -30.97 6.44
N ARG A 676 -5.53 -29.81 6.41
CA ARG A 676 -6.81 -29.60 7.11
C ARG A 676 -7.91 -30.49 6.56
N ASP A 677 -7.99 -30.60 5.24
CA ASP A 677 -9.11 -31.26 4.56
C ASP A 677 -8.90 -32.77 4.39
N TYR A 678 -7.70 -33.28 4.69
CA TYR A 678 -7.33 -34.70 4.61
C TYR A 678 -8.39 -35.63 5.19
N SER A 679 -8.92 -35.34 6.39
CA SER A 679 -9.91 -36.20 7.05
C SER A 679 -11.22 -36.31 6.25
N GLY A 680 -11.70 -35.20 5.69
CA GLY A 680 -12.90 -35.15 4.85
C GLY A 680 -12.68 -35.87 3.52
N LEU A 681 -11.55 -35.63 2.87
CA LEU A 681 -11.18 -36.28 1.61
C LEU A 681 -10.98 -37.79 1.79
N ASN A 682 -10.34 -38.23 2.88
CA ASN A 682 -10.15 -39.65 3.17
C ASN A 682 -11.49 -40.34 3.49
N LYS A 683 -12.44 -39.63 4.13
CA LYS A 683 -13.79 -40.16 4.36
C LYS A 683 -14.55 -40.38 3.04
N LEU A 684 -14.42 -39.49 2.07
CA LEU A 684 -15.03 -39.64 0.73
C LEU A 684 -14.50 -40.88 -0.02
N LEU A 685 -13.23 -41.23 0.21
CA LEU A 685 -12.57 -42.35 -0.46
C LEU A 685 -12.71 -43.70 0.26
N SER A 686 -13.26 -43.71 1.48
CA SER A 686 -13.43 -44.93 2.29
C SER A 686 -14.15 -46.06 1.51
N PRO A 687 -13.68 -47.33 1.61
CA PRO A 687 -12.62 -47.85 2.48
C PRO A 687 -11.18 -47.61 1.98
N THR A 688 -11.01 -47.09 0.77
CA THR A 688 -9.69 -46.79 0.20
C THR A 688 -9.06 -45.63 0.97
N THR A 689 -7.78 -45.76 1.32
CA THR A 689 -7.03 -44.73 2.05
C THR A 689 -6.18 -43.88 1.11
N LEU A 690 -6.03 -42.60 1.45
CA LEU A 690 -5.08 -41.70 0.81
C LEU A 690 -3.67 -41.98 1.30
N ALA A 691 -2.73 -42.17 0.37
CA ALA A 691 -1.29 -42.27 0.65
C ALA A 691 -0.68 -40.87 0.86
N ILE A 692 -1.15 -40.16 1.89
CA ILE A 692 -0.62 -38.86 2.30
C ILE A 692 -0.04 -38.98 3.70
N ASP A 693 1.20 -38.52 3.87
CA ASP A 693 1.79 -38.35 5.19
C ASP A 693 1.52 -36.92 5.70
N ASN A 694 0.54 -36.79 6.61
CA ASN A 694 0.23 -35.52 7.24
C ASN A 694 1.41 -34.95 8.05
N LYS A 695 2.33 -35.79 8.55
CA LYS A 695 3.55 -35.30 9.21
C LYS A 695 4.47 -34.67 8.19
N GLN A 696 4.64 -35.27 7.01
CA GLN A 696 5.43 -34.70 5.94
C GLN A 696 4.85 -33.35 5.48
N LEU A 697 3.53 -33.22 5.28
CA LEU A 697 2.90 -31.92 5.01
C LEU A 697 3.18 -30.88 6.10
N HIS A 698 3.09 -31.29 7.37
CA HIS A 698 3.41 -30.42 8.48
C HIS A 698 4.87 -29.95 8.47
N PHE A 699 5.82 -30.87 8.25
CA PHE A 699 7.23 -30.53 8.11
C PHE A 699 7.49 -29.61 6.92
N ARG A 700 6.82 -29.80 5.77
CA ARG A 700 6.94 -28.87 4.65
C ARG A 700 6.42 -27.48 4.97
N CYS A 701 5.31 -27.36 5.71
CA CYS A 701 4.81 -26.05 6.18
C CYS A 701 5.85 -25.34 7.05
N LEU A 702 6.45 -26.06 8.01
CA LEU A 702 7.50 -25.53 8.88
C LEU A 702 8.75 -25.15 8.07
N HIS A 703 9.15 -25.99 7.12
CA HIS A 703 10.27 -25.73 6.22
C HIS A 703 10.04 -24.46 5.40
N LEU A 704 8.85 -24.28 4.82
CA LEU A 704 8.49 -23.05 4.10
C LEU A 704 8.58 -21.80 4.99
N ILE A 705 8.10 -21.88 6.23
CA ILE A 705 8.24 -20.79 7.21
C ILE A 705 9.72 -20.51 7.47
N HIS A 706 10.51 -21.55 7.73
CA HIS A 706 11.94 -21.43 7.98
C HIS A 706 12.69 -20.79 6.80
N ARG A 707 12.40 -21.20 5.56
CA ARG A 707 12.99 -20.62 4.34
C ARG A 707 12.58 -19.19 4.10
N GLY A 708 11.32 -18.84 4.34
CA GLY A 708 10.84 -17.46 4.28
C GLY A 708 11.53 -16.58 5.32
N ALA A 709 11.69 -17.10 6.55
CA ALA A 709 12.40 -16.43 7.62
C ALA A 709 13.90 -16.22 7.34
N MET A 710 14.57 -17.23 6.79
CA MET A 710 15.95 -17.11 6.30
C MET A 710 16.06 -16.02 5.24
N LEU A 711 15.14 -15.96 4.26
CA LEU A 711 15.11 -14.89 3.27
C LEU A 711 14.99 -13.51 3.92
N LEU A 712 14.04 -13.32 4.85
CA LEU A 712 13.87 -12.05 5.56
C LEU A 712 15.14 -11.63 6.30
N LYS A 713 15.80 -12.59 6.97
CA LYS A 713 17.04 -12.37 7.72
C LYS A 713 18.21 -12.03 6.80
N GLU A 714 18.55 -12.94 5.88
CA GLU A 714 19.77 -12.84 5.06
C GLU A 714 19.69 -11.69 4.04
N ARG A 715 18.48 -11.32 3.60
CA ARG A 715 18.24 -10.12 2.76
C ARG A 715 17.98 -8.85 3.58
N GLN A 716 18.04 -8.92 4.92
CA GLN A 716 17.87 -7.79 5.84
C GLN A 716 16.55 -7.02 5.62
N VAL A 717 15.46 -7.75 5.36
CA VAL A 717 14.14 -7.14 5.17
C VAL A 717 13.68 -6.48 6.47
N ASN A 718 13.15 -5.26 6.35
CA ASN A 718 12.67 -4.51 7.51
C ASN A 718 11.44 -5.18 8.14
N LEU A 719 11.62 -5.87 9.26
CA LEU A 719 10.57 -6.60 9.99
C LEU A 719 9.48 -5.70 10.61
N ARG A 720 9.59 -4.37 10.49
CA ARG A 720 8.52 -3.41 10.84
C ARG A 720 7.47 -3.29 9.74
N GLN A 721 7.83 -3.61 8.50
CA GLN A 721 6.98 -3.42 7.34
C GLN A 721 6.65 -4.76 6.74
N LYS A 722 5.35 -5.09 6.71
CA LYS A 722 4.86 -6.28 6.02
C LYS A 722 5.11 -6.14 4.51
N PRO A 723 5.78 -7.09 3.85
CA PRO A 723 5.89 -7.12 2.39
C PRO A 723 4.50 -7.11 1.76
N ALA A 724 4.31 -6.34 0.69
CA ALA A 724 2.99 -6.20 0.04
C ALA A 724 2.50 -7.53 -0.55
N SER A 725 3.42 -8.40 -0.92
CA SER A 725 3.17 -9.67 -1.60
C SER A 725 2.59 -10.79 -0.74
N ILE A 726 2.61 -10.65 0.60
CA ILE A 726 2.12 -11.69 1.52
C ILE A 726 1.08 -11.20 2.52
N SER A 727 0.27 -12.12 3.06
CA SER A 727 -0.71 -11.79 4.11
C SER A 727 -0.06 -11.44 5.44
N GLN A 728 -0.78 -10.70 6.29
CA GLN A 728 -0.31 -10.34 7.64
C GLN A 728 -0.07 -11.59 8.49
N ARG A 729 -1.02 -12.53 8.48
CA ARG A 729 -0.94 -13.76 9.27
C ARG A 729 0.31 -14.57 8.92
N PHE A 730 0.64 -14.69 7.63
CA PHE A 730 1.83 -15.41 7.21
C PHE A 730 3.12 -14.66 7.53
N PHE A 731 3.14 -13.33 7.34
CA PHE A 731 4.26 -12.50 7.74
C PHE A 731 4.60 -12.61 9.23
N ASP A 732 3.60 -12.69 10.11
CA ASP A 732 3.83 -12.83 11.56
C ASP A 732 4.55 -14.16 11.91
N LEU A 733 4.25 -15.24 11.18
CA LEU A 733 4.95 -16.53 11.31
C LEU A 733 6.42 -16.40 10.86
N LEU A 734 6.65 -15.81 9.68
CA LEU A 734 8.00 -15.61 9.15
C LEU A 734 8.83 -14.69 10.03
N LYS A 735 8.23 -13.61 10.55
CA LYS A 735 8.88 -12.64 11.43
C LYS A 735 9.34 -13.30 12.73
N SER A 736 8.47 -14.09 13.35
CA SER A 736 8.79 -14.80 14.60
C SER A 736 9.96 -15.76 14.41
N GLU A 737 9.94 -16.55 13.33
CA GLU A 737 11.03 -17.46 12.99
C GLU A 737 12.30 -16.71 12.58
N ALA A 738 12.21 -15.59 11.84
CA ALA A 738 13.38 -14.80 11.44
C ALA A 738 14.11 -14.23 12.67
N ILE A 739 13.35 -13.76 13.67
CA ILE A 739 13.89 -13.32 14.96
C ILE A 739 14.57 -14.49 15.68
N ALA A 740 13.96 -15.69 15.69
CA ALA A 740 14.56 -16.88 16.27
C ALA A 740 15.87 -17.30 15.56
N LEU A 741 15.98 -17.05 14.25
CA LEU A 741 17.20 -17.27 13.45
C LEU A 741 18.26 -16.16 13.62
N GLY A 742 17.98 -15.14 14.46
CA GLY A 742 18.91 -14.07 14.80
C GLY A 742 18.70 -12.75 14.05
N ALA A 743 17.56 -12.55 13.36
CA ALA A 743 17.22 -11.24 12.81
C ALA A 743 16.91 -10.22 13.93
N PRO A 744 17.20 -8.91 13.75
CA PRO A 744 16.89 -7.90 14.75
C PRO A 744 15.39 -7.83 15.02
N SER A 745 14.97 -7.99 16.27
CA SER A 745 13.56 -7.76 16.67
C SER A 745 13.29 -6.26 16.73
N PRO A 746 12.33 -5.74 15.93
CA PRO A 746 11.91 -4.35 16.02
C PRO A 746 11.39 -3.96 17.40
N GLU A 747 10.69 -4.88 18.07
CA GLU A 747 10.12 -4.68 19.40
C GLU A 747 11.22 -4.52 20.45
N ILE A 748 12.27 -5.34 20.40
CA ILE A 748 13.43 -5.22 21.28
C ILE A 748 14.18 -3.91 21.00
N ALA A 749 14.36 -3.54 19.73
CA ALA A 749 14.99 -2.28 19.36
C ALA A 749 14.19 -1.06 19.87
N ASP A 750 12.86 -1.07 19.75
CA ASP A 750 11.99 -0.02 20.29
C ASP A 750 12.07 0.06 21.81
N LEU A 751 12.03 -1.09 22.49
CA LEU A 751 12.20 -1.15 23.94
C LEU A 751 13.57 -0.63 24.38
N THR A 752 14.62 -0.95 23.63
CA THR A 752 15.99 -0.49 23.91
C THR A 752 16.09 1.01 23.73
N ARG A 753 15.51 1.57 22.66
CA ARG A 753 15.44 3.01 22.42
C ARG A 753 14.66 3.73 23.52
N GLN A 754 13.48 3.23 23.88
CA GLN A 754 12.69 3.78 24.99
C GLN A 754 13.45 3.73 26.32
N THR A 755 14.23 2.68 26.54
CA THR A 755 15.06 2.55 27.75
C THR A 755 16.22 3.55 27.73
N ALA A 756 16.85 3.78 26.58
CA ALA A 756 17.88 4.79 26.41
C ALA A 756 17.32 6.22 26.58
N GLU A 757 16.18 6.54 25.98
CA GLU A 757 15.47 7.83 26.13
C GLU A 757 15.11 8.09 27.60
N LYS A 758 14.62 7.06 28.30
CA LYS A 758 14.38 7.14 29.75
C LYS A 758 15.67 7.31 30.53
N GLY A 759 16.76 6.66 30.13
CA GLY A 759 18.09 6.83 30.72
C GLY A 759 18.63 8.25 30.56
N GLU A 760 18.51 8.85 29.37
CA GLU A 760 18.86 10.25 29.12
C GLU A 760 18.00 11.20 29.96
N THR A 761 16.69 10.93 30.04
CA THR A 761 15.78 11.72 30.89
C THR A 761 16.18 11.63 32.37
N ILE A 762 16.55 10.43 32.85
CA ILE A 762 17.06 10.25 34.21
C ILE A 762 18.35 11.03 34.40
N ALA A 763 19.31 10.97 33.46
CA ALA A 763 20.56 11.72 33.55
C ALA A 763 20.32 13.24 33.56
N GLN A 764 19.41 13.75 32.72
CA GLN A 764 19.01 15.16 32.72
C GLN A 764 18.33 15.56 34.03
N LEU A 765 17.48 14.71 34.60
CA LEU A 765 16.85 14.95 35.90
C LEU A 765 17.88 14.89 37.03
N GLU A 766 18.89 14.03 36.94
CA GLU A 766 20.01 13.97 37.89
C GLU A 766 20.91 15.20 37.79
N GLU A 767 21.22 15.68 36.59
CA GLU A 767 21.95 16.92 36.36
C GLU A 767 21.13 18.12 36.82
N ALA A 768 19.83 18.18 36.51
CA ALA A 768 18.92 19.21 37.00
C ALA A 768 18.80 19.16 38.52
N LYS A 769 18.77 17.97 39.13
CA LYS A 769 18.80 17.80 40.59
C LYS A 769 20.13 18.27 41.17
N GLN A 770 21.27 17.98 40.54
CA GLN A 770 22.57 18.50 40.97
C GLN A 770 22.65 20.01 40.83
N LYS A 771 22.21 20.58 39.71
CA LYS A 771 22.09 22.03 39.52
C LYS A 771 21.16 22.64 40.54
N LEU A 772 20.00 22.05 40.82
CA LEU A 772 19.11 22.53 41.88
C LEU A 772 19.75 22.42 43.25
N GLN A 773 20.56 21.38 43.51
CA GLN A 773 21.29 21.21 44.76
C GLN A 773 22.43 22.22 44.89
N GLU A 774 23.13 22.54 43.80
CA GLU A 774 24.15 23.58 43.72
C GLU A 774 23.55 24.98 43.76
N GLU A 775 22.38 25.20 43.15
CA GLU A 775 21.58 26.41 43.26
C GLU A 775 21.05 26.56 44.67
N LEU A 776 20.50 25.51 45.30
CA LEU A 776 20.14 25.51 46.72
C LEU A 776 21.35 25.74 47.61
N LYS A 777 22.52 25.22 47.26
CA LYS A 777 23.75 25.45 48.00
C LYS A 777 24.25 26.89 47.80
N SER A 778 24.19 27.41 46.58
CA SER A 778 24.56 28.78 46.22
C SER A 778 23.58 29.78 46.82
N GLU A 779 22.29 29.46 46.85
CA GLU A 779 21.23 30.24 47.45
C GLU A 779 21.31 30.15 48.97
N ARG A 780 21.66 28.99 49.55
CA ARG A 780 22.05 28.88 50.96
C ARG A 780 23.33 29.65 51.26
N GLU A 781 24.32 29.67 50.37
CA GLU A 781 25.54 30.46 50.54
C GLU A 781 25.27 31.94 50.34
N LYS A 782 24.34 32.33 49.47
CA LYS A 782 23.84 33.71 49.31
C LYS A 782 23.00 34.12 50.50
N LEU A 783 22.17 33.25 51.05
CA LEU A 783 21.44 33.45 52.31
C LEU A 783 22.41 33.51 53.47
N LEU A 784 23.43 32.67 53.51
CA LEU A 784 24.49 32.70 54.53
C LEU A 784 25.38 33.92 54.35
N ASN A 785 25.61 34.40 53.13
CA ASN A 785 26.35 35.61 52.84
C ASN A 785 25.48 36.87 52.99
N GLN A 786 24.17 36.78 52.81
CA GLN A 786 23.20 37.82 53.17
C GLN A 786 22.98 37.84 54.66
N GLU A 787 23.01 36.71 55.36
CA GLU A 787 23.05 36.64 56.80
C GLU A 787 24.38 37.16 57.27
N LYS A 788 25.53 36.75 56.72
CA LYS A 788 26.83 37.32 57.06
C LYS A 788 26.94 38.78 56.67
N PHE A 789 26.35 39.25 55.58
CA PHE A 789 26.33 40.65 55.18
C PHE A 789 25.33 41.45 56.01
N SER A 790 24.21 40.86 56.42
CA SER A 790 23.31 41.42 57.42
C SER A 790 23.97 41.42 58.77
N PHE A 791 24.79 40.42 59.13
CA PHE A 791 25.57 40.31 60.35
C PHE A 791 26.79 41.22 60.29
N LYS A 792 27.33 41.52 59.11
CA LYS A 792 28.44 42.45 58.88
C LYS A 792 27.94 43.88 58.76
N GLN A 793 26.72 44.11 58.26
CA GLN A 793 25.99 45.38 58.36
C GLN A 793 25.44 45.59 59.76
N LEU A 794 25.08 44.53 60.49
CA LEU A 794 24.73 44.58 61.92
C LEU A 794 26.00 44.75 62.75
N ALA A 795 27.14 44.16 62.38
CA ALA A 795 28.44 44.35 63.01
C ALA A 795 29.03 45.74 62.71
N GLU A 796 28.92 46.26 61.49
CA GLU A 796 29.28 47.64 61.13
C GLU A 796 28.29 48.67 61.72
N LYS A 797 27.04 48.26 62.02
CA LYS A 797 26.10 49.04 62.85
C LYS A 797 26.21 48.74 64.36
N LEU A 798 27.03 47.78 64.77
CA LEU A 798 27.35 47.45 66.17
C LEU A 798 28.76 47.94 66.58
N ASP A 799 29.57 48.40 65.62
CA ASP A 799 30.84 49.08 65.89
C ASP A 799 30.72 50.62 65.94
N GLN A 800 29.48 51.13 66.04
CA GLN A 800 29.18 52.44 66.63
C GLN A 800 27.83 52.37 67.36
N LYS A 801 27.77 51.68 68.52
CA LYS A 801 26.60 51.76 69.39
C LYS A 801 26.87 51.50 70.87
N GLU A 802 27.61 52.43 71.47
CA GLU A 802 27.42 52.88 72.86
C GLU A 802 26.10 53.66 73.04
N GLU A 803 25.45 54.11 71.95
CA GLU A 803 24.17 54.86 72.01
C GLU A 803 22.89 54.02 72.22
N ILE A 804 22.89 52.69 72.08
CA ILE A 804 21.68 51.87 72.36
C ILE A 804 21.41 51.71 73.86
N ARG A 805 22.44 51.83 74.72
CA ARG A 805 22.25 51.72 76.18
C ARG A 805 21.70 53.01 76.80
N GLU A 806 22.06 54.17 76.29
CA GLU A 806 21.47 55.45 76.72
C GLU A 806 20.01 55.61 76.23
N LEU A 807 19.71 55.23 74.99
CA LEU A 807 18.34 55.29 74.45
C LEU A 807 17.34 54.41 75.20
N LYS A 808 17.77 53.26 75.72
CA LYS A 808 16.90 52.33 76.48
C LYS A 808 16.60 52.85 77.89
N LEU A 809 17.59 53.50 78.52
CA LEU A 809 17.44 54.16 79.82
C LEU A 809 16.59 55.45 79.71
N GLU A 810 16.74 56.22 78.63
CA GLU A 810 15.89 57.38 78.33
C GLU A 810 14.45 56.98 78.00
N THR A 811 14.21 55.88 77.25
CA THR A 811 12.83 55.44 76.98
C THR A 811 12.13 54.90 78.21
N GLU A 812 12.82 54.18 79.10
CA GLU A 812 12.26 53.74 80.38
C GLU A 812 11.95 54.93 81.31
N GLN A 813 12.83 55.93 81.39
CA GLN A 813 12.59 57.17 82.15
C GLN A 813 11.48 58.05 81.55
N LEU A 814 11.34 58.07 80.22
CA LEU A 814 10.29 58.81 79.52
C LEU A 814 8.92 58.14 79.70
N LEU A 815 8.86 56.80 79.69
CA LEU A 815 7.62 56.06 79.96
C LEU A 815 7.14 56.31 81.40
N GLU A 816 8.06 56.32 82.35
CA GLU A 816 7.78 56.62 83.76
C GLU A 816 7.26 58.06 83.95
N LYS A 817 7.85 59.05 83.24
CA LYS A 817 7.35 60.44 83.23
C LYS A 817 5.99 60.59 82.55
N LEU A 818 5.74 59.90 81.43
CA LEU A 818 4.47 59.94 80.70
C LEU A 818 3.30 59.36 81.50
N GLN A 819 3.57 58.35 82.33
CA GLN A 819 2.58 57.73 83.20
C GLN A 819 2.40 58.48 84.54
N SER A 820 3.19 59.51 84.81
CA SER A 820 3.03 60.30 86.03
C SER A 820 1.68 61.03 86.05
N ALA A 821 1.03 61.07 87.21
CA ALA A 821 -0.27 61.72 87.38
C ALA A 821 -0.27 63.21 86.96
N ALA A 822 0.89 63.87 87.07
CA ALA A 822 1.07 65.26 86.65
C ALA A 822 1.03 65.44 85.13
N GLU A 823 1.62 64.52 84.36
CA GLU A 823 1.60 64.57 82.89
C GLU A 823 0.26 64.13 82.31
N LEU A 824 -0.38 63.12 82.91
CA LEU A 824 -1.73 62.70 82.52
C LEU A 824 -2.75 63.83 82.70
N LYS A 825 -2.73 64.53 83.85
CA LYS A 825 -3.63 65.67 84.11
C LYS A 825 -3.41 66.82 83.12
N LYS A 826 -2.15 67.10 82.75
CA LYS A 826 -1.80 68.09 81.72
C LYS A 826 -2.24 67.66 80.32
N ALA A 827 -2.12 66.38 79.97
CA ALA A 827 -2.59 65.84 78.71
C ALA A 827 -4.12 65.96 78.58
N THR A 828 -4.87 65.69 79.66
CA THR A 828 -6.32 65.91 79.73
C THR A 828 -6.66 67.39 79.51
N LEU A 829 -5.95 68.32 80.16
CA LEU A 829 -6.15 69.76 79.97
C LEU A 829 -5.87 70.23 78.53
N ILE A 830 -4.87 69.67 77.85
CA ILE A 830 -4.62 69.94 76.44
C ILE A 830 -5.81 69.46 75.59
N ASN A 831 -6.19 68.20 75.74
CA ASN A 831 -7.14 67.54 74.85
C ASN A 831 -8.60 67.97 75.09
N GLU A 832 -8.99 68.23 76.33
CA GLU A 832 -10.38 68.57 76.68
C GLU A 832 -10.65 70.08 76.77
N LYS A 833 -9.62 70.92 76.88
CA LYS A 833 -9.79 72.37 77.06
C LYS A 833 -9.03 73.22 76.04
N LEU A 834 -7.70 73.07 75.91
CA LEU A 834 -6.92 73.96 75.04
C LEU A 834 -7.12 73.68 73.54
N ILE A 835 -7.15 72.42 73.12
CA ILE A 835 -7.43 72.05 71.71
C ILE A 835 -8.85 72.45 71.32
N PRO A 836 -9.91 72.14 72.10
CA PRO A 836 -11.26 72.60 71.78
C PRO A 836 -11.39 74.12 71.66
N LEU A 837 -10.71 74.90 72.51
CA LEU A 837 -10.70 76.37 72.37
C LEU A 837 -10.03 76.84 71.06
N ALA A 838 -8.96 76.17 70.63
CA ALA A 838 -8.32 76.46 69.35
C ALA A 838 -9.25 76.09 68.18
N ASP A 839 -9.98 74.97 68.30
CA ASP A 839 -10.90 74.48 67.27
C ASP A 839 -12.11 75.38 67.11
N ASP A 840 -12.72 75.81 68.21
CA ASP A 840 -13.84 76.76 68.20
C ASP A 840 -13.44 78.08 67.53
N TYR A 841 -12.22 78.55 67.79
CA TYR A 841 -11.74 79.78 67.20
C TYR A 841 -11.31 79.61 65.73
N LEU A 842 -10.73 78.46 65.36
CA LEU A 842 -10.47 78.10 63.96
C LEU A 842 -11.77 77.96 63.17
N GLN A 843 -12.81 77.32 63.71
CA GLN A 843 -14.14 77.26 63.09
C GLN A 843 -14.74 78.66 62.93
N HIS A 844 -14.60 79.52 63.94
CA HIS A 844 -15.01 80.91 63.82
C HIS A 844 -14.29 81.61 62.66
N LEU A 845 -12.97 81.51 62.58
CA LEU A 845 -12.18 82.13 61.51
C LEU A 845 -12.50 81.52 60.14
N LEU A 846 -12.68 80.19 60.04
CA LEU A 846 -13.09 79.52 58.81
C LEU A 846 -14.47 80.00 58.36
N SER A 847 -15.44 80.15 59.26
CA SER A 847 -16.77 80.69 58.92
C SER A 847 -16.71 82.13 58.42
N GLN A 848 -15.73 82.93 58.86
CA GLN A 848 -15.49 84.28 58.34
C GLN A 848 -14.74 84.24 57.00
N ALA A 849 -13.82 83.29 56.82
CA ALA A 849 -13.11 83.05 55.57
C ALA A 849 -14.08 82.62 54.46
N ILE A 850 -15.00 81.67 54.73
CA ILE A 850 -16.03 81.20 53.81
C ILE A 850 -16.93 82.36 53.33
N LYS A 851 -17.27 83.31 54.21
CA LYS A 851 -18.05 84.49 53.82
C LYS A 851 -17.34 85.39 52.81
N LEU A 852 -16.01 85.41 52.82
CA LEU A 852 -15.20 86.21 51.91
C LEU A 852 -14.77 85.42 50.67
N ASN A 853 -14.63 84.11 50.81
CA ASN A 853 -14.37 83.17 49.74
C ASN A 853 -15.25 81.90 49.93
N PRO A 854 -16.41 81.83 49.27
CA PRO A 854 -17.35 80.72 49.39
C PRO A 854 -16.80 79.35 48.98
N GLU A 855 -15.72 79.29 48.19
CA GLU A 855 -15.12 78.01 47.75
C GLU A 855 -14.52 77.20 48.92
N LEU A 856 -14.34 77.82 50.08
CA LEU A 856 -13.84 77.19 51.31
C LEU A 856 -14.92 76.49 52.13
N GLU A 857 -16.18 76.43 51.66
CA GLU A 857 -17.30 75.86 52.42
C GLU A 857 -17.06 74.40 52.85
N THR A 858 -16.26 73.64 52.08
CA THR A 858 -15.85 72.27 52.40
C THR A 858 -14.47 72.16 53.05
N HIS A 859 -13.81 73.28 53.36
CA HIS A 859 -12.44 73.27 53.91
C HIS A 859 -12.43 72.84 55.38
N ASP A 860 -11.44 72.03 55.77
CA ASP A 860 -11.34 71.47 57.12
C ASP A 860 -10.48 72.37 58.02
N ILE A 861 -10.95 72.63 59.25
CA ILE A 861 -10.18 73.36 60.26
C ILE A 861 -8.83 72.72 60.62
N HIS A 862 -8.65 71.44 60.30
CA HIS A 862 -7.41 70.70 60.51
C HIS A 862 -6.33 70.96 59.45
N HIS A 863 -6.62 71.76 58.41
CA HIS A 863 -5.65 72.17 57.40
C HIS A 863 -5.54 73.71 57.31
N PRO A 864 -4.32 74.26 57.12
CA PRO A 864 -4.17 75.70 56.93
C PRO A 864 -4.96 76.19 55.72
N LEU A 865 -5.44 77.43 55.77
CA LEU A 865 -6.19 78.02 54.66
C LEU A 865 -5.27 78.25 53.45
N PRO A 866 -5.75 77.95 52.22
CA PRO A 866 -4.94 78.01 50.99
C PRO A 866 -4.53 79.43 50.62
N ALA A 867 -3.47 79.56 49.81
CA ALA A 867 -3.07 80.83 49.19
C ALA A 867 -3.87 81.09 47.93
N GLU A 868 -4.32 82.33 47.77
CA GLU A 868 -4.99 82.80 46.56
C GLU A 868 -4.27 84.05 46.07
N ASP A 869 -3.92 84.04 44.79
CA ASP A 869 -3.01 84.99 44.17
C ASP A 869 -3.60 86.42 44.05
N GLU A 870 -4.93 86.58 44.13
CA GLU A 870 -5.61 87.89 44.10
C GLU A 870 -6.66 88.07 45.24
N ALA A 871 -6.42 87.51 46.42
CA ALA A 871 -7.38 87.62 47.53
C ALA A 871 -7.41 89.00 48.20
N ALA A 872 -8.63 89.50 48.48
CA ALA A 872 -8.88 90.76 49.18
C ALA A 872 -8.18 90.82 50.55
N LEU A 873 -7.64 91.99 50.92
CA LEU A 873 -6.86 92.21 52.15
C LEU A 873 -7.51 91.63 53.44
N GLY A 874 -8.86 91.61 53.48
CA GLY A 874 -9.63 91.00 54.58
C GLY A 874 -9.49 89.48 54.70
N TYR A 875 -9.44 88.76 53.58
CA TYR A 875 -9.22 87.31 53.57
C TYR A 875 -7.80 86.96 54.03
N ASN A 876 -6.79 87.65 53.51
CA ASN A 876 -5.40 87.42 53.90
C ASN A 876 -5.17 87.61 55.40
N ASN A 877 -5.80 88.63 56.02
CA ASN A 877 -5.73 88.82 57.47
C ASN A 877 -6.40 87.68 58.26
N ILE A 878 -7.52 87.15 57.78
CA ILE A 878 -8.19 85.99 58.41
C ILE A 878 -7.34 84.74 58.23
N LYS A 879 -6.77 84.52 57.05
CA LYS A 879 -5.87 83.41 56.75
C LYS A 879 -4.63 83.43 57.64
N GLU A 880 -3.95 84.57 57.78
CA GLU A 880 -2.79 84.68 58.67
C GLU A 880 -3.15 84.34 60.11
N LYS A 881 -4.30 84.83 60.59
CA LYS A 881 -4.81 84.47 61.92
C LYS A 881 -5.12 82.99 62.04
N PHE A 882 -5.81 82.44 61.05
CA PHE A 882 -6.21 81.04 61.02
C PHE A 882 -4.98 80.14 61.05
N ASN A 883 -4.01 80.37 60.18
CA ASN A 883 -2.81 79.54 60.10
C ASN A 883 -1.96 79.65 61.36
N ALA A 884 -1.87 80.83 61.98
CA ALA A 884 -1.15 80.98 63.25
C ALA A 884 -1.83 80.24 64.42
N VAL A 885 -3.17 80.25 64.49
CA VAL A 885 -3.89 79.46 65.51
C VAL A 885 -3.81 77.97 65.22
N HIS A 886 -3.83 77.58 63.95
CA HIS A 886 -3.63 76.20 63.53
C HIS A 886 -2.25 75.70 63.96
N ASP A 887 -1.19 76.49 63.75
CA ASP A 887 0.15 76.18 64.22
C ASP A 887 0.22 76.03 65.75
N LEU A 888 -0.51 76.89 66.50
CA LEU A 888 -0.64 76.76 67.95
C LEU A 888 -1.32 75.44 68.36
N LYS A 889 -2.41 75.07 67.67
CA LYS A 889 -3.09 73.78 67.87
C LYS A 889 -2.15 72.61 67.58
N GLN A 890 -1.40 72.66 66.48
CA GLN A 890 -0.45 71.61 66.12
C GLN A 890 0.62 71.43 67.20
N LYS A 891 1.14 72.52 67.78
CA LYS A 891 2.09 72.45 68.91
C LYS A 891 1.50 71.76 70.16
N LEU A 892 0.20 71.92 70.40
CA LEU A 892 -0.51 71.21 71.48
C LEU A 892 -0.79 69.73 71.13
N ALA A 893 -1.11 69.44 69.88
CA ALA A 893 -1.47 68.10 69.41
C ALA A 893 -0.27 67.18 69.10
N ASP A 894 0.96 67.72 69.04
CA ASP A 894 2.16 66.99 68.65
C ASP A 894 2.70 66.03 69.75
N SER A 895 1.88 65.04 70.10
CA SER A 895 2.26 63.99 71.05
C SER A 895 3.27 62.99 70.50
N LYS A 896 3.64 63.10 69.21
CA LYS A 896 4.60 62.18 68.57
C LYS A 896 6.03 62.70 68.68
N SER A 897 6.26 63.98 68.38
CA SER A 897 7.61 64.56 68.46
C SER A 897 7.91 65.19 69.83
N VAL A 898 6.88 65.57 70.59
CA VAL A 898 6.97 66.10 71.95
C VAL A 898 6.00 65.35 72.86
N PRO A 899 6.38 64.16 73.35
CA PRO A 899 5.43 63.25 73.98
C PRO A 899 4.89 63.77 75.31
N LEU A 900 5.70 64.48 76.11
CA LEU A 900 5.28 65.05 77.40
C LEU A 900 4.29 66.21 77.19
N ALA A 901 3.18 66.19 77.91
CA ALA A 901 2.15 67.21 77.83
C ALA A 901 2.64 68.56 78.41
N SER A 902 3.48 68.54 79.45
CA SER A 902 4.09 69.76 79.99
C SER A 902 4.94 70.52 78.99
N GLU A 903 5.75 69.81 78.20
CA GLU A 903 6.60 70.45 77.19
C GLU A 903 5.77 71.03 76.04
N ARG A 904 4.68 70.36 75.65
CA ARG A 904 3.71 70.89 74.68
C ARG A 904 3.03 72.16 75.19
N ILE A 905 2.68 72.20 76.47
CA ILE A 905 2.13 73.40 77.12
C ILE A 905 3.15 74.52 77.15
N GLU A 906 4.41 74.26 77.49
CA GLU A 906 5.45 75.31 77.51
C GLU A 906 5.76 75.82 76.08
N LYS A 907 5.78 74.95 75.07
CA LYS A 907 5.89 75.37 73.66
C LYS A 907 4.71 76.22 73.21
N PHE A 908 3.48 75.85 73.58
CA PHE A 908 2.28 76.63 73.30
C PHE A 908 2.32 77.99 74.03
N LYS A 909 2.68 77.99 75.31
CA LYS A 909 2.81 79.19 76.15
C LYS A 909 3.91 80.14 75.69
N ALA A 910 5.01 79.62 75.13
CA ALA A 910 6.07 80.42 74.54
C ALA A 910 5.65 81.05 73.20
N ALA A 911 4.84 80.35 72.39
CA ALA A 911 4.39 80.84 71.09
C ALA A 911 3.18 81.79 71.14
N LEU A 912 2.30 81.63 72.15
CA LEU A 912 1.08 82.42 72.29
C LEU A 912 1.32 83.96 72.37
N PRO A 913 2.32 84.48 73.11
CA PRO A 913 2.62 85.91 73.17
C PRO A 913 3.09 86.50 71.84
N ASP A 914 3.93 85.77 71.09
CA ASP A 914 4.44 86.23 69.79
C ASP A 914 3.30 86.35 68.77
N ILE A 915 2.35 85.42 68.82
CA ILE A 915 1.16 85.43 67.98
C ILE A 915 0.17 86.51 68.43
N GLU A 916 0.01 86.76 69.74
CA GLU A 916 -0.77 87.89 70.27
C GLU A 916 -0.19 89.24 69.83
N ALA A 917 1.14 89.41 69.91
CA ALA A 917 1.82 90.61 69.45
C ALA A 917 1.65 90.85 67.94
N LYS A 918 1.66 89.77 67.15
CA LYS A 918 1.51 89.82 65.69
C LYS A 918 0.06 90.07 65.23
N LEU A 919 -0.94 89.51 65.91
CA LEU A 919 -2.34 89.47 65.44
C LEU A 919 -3.33 90.31 66.25
N GLY A 920 -2.92 90.88 67.39
CA GLY A 920 -3.75 91.61 68.36
C GLY A 920 -4.17 93.03 67.98
N LEU A 921 -3.83 93.52 66.78
CA LEU A 921 -4.07 94.90 66.35
C LEU A 921 -5.48 95.16 65.78
N HIS A 922 -6.29 94.13 65.57
CA HIS A 922 -7.67 94.26 65.08
C HIS A 922 -8.69 94.09 66.23
N ARG A 923 -9.76 94.93 66.27
CA ARG A 923 -10.85 94.89 67.28
C ARG A 923 -11.71 93.62 67.16
N ASP A 924 -11.10 92.46 67.38
CA ASP A 924 -11.71 91.14 67.28
C ASP A 924 -12.06 90.62 68.68
N SER A 925 -13.35 90.66 69.01
CA SER A 925 -13.84 90.25 70.33
C SER A 925 -13.78 88.73 70.55
N ALA A 926 -13.63 87.94 69.48
CA ALA A 926 -13.49 86.48 69.55
C ALA A 926 -12.04 86.10 69.84
N TRP A 927 -11.06 86.76 69.18
CA TRP A 927 -9.63 86.60 69.48
C TRP A 927 -9.31 86.82 70.96
N LYS A 928 -9.80 87.94 71.52
CA LYS A 928 -9.58 88.26 72.94
C LYS A 928 -10.19 87.22 73.88
N ARG A 929 -11.30 86.58 73.51
CA ARG A 929 -11.91 85.50 74.29
C ARG A 929 -11.08 84.23 74.22
N PHE A 930 -10.60 83.87 73.03
CA PHE A 930 -9.71 82.73 72.84
C PHE A 930 -8.43 82.87 73.68
N VAL A 931 -7.68 83.98 73.52
CA VAL A 931 -6.44 84.24 74.28
C VAL A 931 -6.70 84.25 75.79
N LYS A 932 -7.79 84.90 76.24
CA LYS A 932 -8.16 84.89 77.67
C LYS A 932 -8.48 83.48 78.18
N GLY A 933 -9.18 82.66 77.39
CA GLY A 933 -9.48 81.26 77.73
C GLY A 933 -8.21 80.43 77.87
N CYS A 934 -7.29 80.56 76.92
CA CYS A 934 -5.98 79.89 76.96
C CYS A 934 -5.16 80.31 78.19
N LEU A 935 -5.09 81.60 78.51
CA LEU A 935 -4.34 82.10 79.66
C LEU A 935 -4.91 81.63 81.00
N VAL A 936 -6.24 81.51 81.12
CA VAL A 936 -6.88 80.94 82.32
C VAL A 936 -6.46 79.49 82.52
N ILE A 937 -6.52 78.68 81.46
CA ILE A 937 -6.14 77.26 81.52
C ILE A 937 -4.64 77.10 81.80
N LEU A 938 -3.79 77.92 81.19
CA LEU A 938 -2.35 77.97 81.49
C LEU A 938 -2.06 78.36 82.95
N GLY A 939 -2.86 79.26 83.52
CA GLY A 939 -2.79 79.62 84.94
C GLY A 939 -3.13 78.45 85.88
N VAL A 940 -4.15 77.66 85.52
CA VAL A 940 -4.51 76.42 86.23
C VAL A 940 -3.37 75.40 86.17
N ILE A 941 -2.72 75.25 85.01
CA ILE A 941 -1.61 74.30 84.81
C ILE A 941 -0.37 74.68 85.64
N ALA A 942 -0.05 75.98 85.76
CA ALA A 942 1.18 76.44 86.40
C ALA A 942 1.13 76.43 87.95
N THR A 943 -0.06 76.44 88.56
CA THR A 943 -0.20 76.68 90.01
C THR A 943 -0.99 75.61 90.77
N GLY A 944 -1.67 74.69 90.08
CA GLY A 944 -2.38 73.57 90.71
C GLY A 944 -3.56 73.96 91.62
N VAL A 945 -3.98 75.24 91.61
CA VAL A 945 -5.11 75.78 92.38
C VAL A 945 -5.89 76.76 91.49
N VAL A 946 -7.22 76.69 91.50
CA VAL A 946 -8.13 77.61 90.79
C VAL A 946 -8.07 79.04 91.42
N PRO A 947 -8.70 80.06 90.83
CA PRO A 947 -8.10 81.29 90.30
C PRO A 947 -8.08 82.46 91.30
N GLY A 948 -6.89 82.84 91.76
CA GLY A 948 -6.66 84.12 92.46
C GLY A 948 -5.37 84.84 92.08
N VAL A 949 -4.44 84.16 91.40
CA VAL A 949 -3.05 84.64 91.16
C VAL A 949 -2.73 84.86 89.67
N GLY A 950 -3.63 84.47 88.77
CA GLY A 950 -3.45 84.55 87.31
C GLY A 950 -3.33 85.98 86.73
N LEU A 951 -3.64 87.03 87.50
CA LEU A 951 -3.44 88.42 87.08
C LEU A 951 -1.97 88.88 87.11
N PHE A 952 -1.07 88.15 87.78
CA PHE A 952 0.34 88.54 87.84
C PHE A 952 1.14 88.16 86.58
N VAL A 953 0.78 87.05 85.91
CA VAL A 953 1.48 86.56 84.70
C VAL A 953 1.10 87.35 83.45
N TYR A 954 -0.14 87.85 83.35
CA TYR A 954 -0.59 88.69 82.23
C TYR A 954 0.11 90.06 82.19
N SER A 955 0.51 90.62 83.35
CA SER A 955 1.18 91.93 83.43
C SER A 955 2.63 91.93 82.92
N LYS A 956 3.30 90.76 82.91
CA LYS A 956 4.72 90.63 82.55
C LYS A 956 4.95 90.40 81.05
N LEU A 957 3.91 90.04 80.30
CA LEU A 957 4.02 89.58 78.91
C LEU A 957 3.44 90.51 77.84
N THR A 958 2.62 91.51 78.20
CA THR A 958 1.96 92.39 77.19
C THR A 958 2.23 93.88 77.34
N SER A 959 3.10 94.30 78.25
CA SER A 959 3.59 95.70 78.38
C SER A 959 2.49 96.78 78.26
N LYS A 960 1.27 96.55 78.76
CA LYS A 960 0.24 97.57 79.03
C LYS A 960 -0.85 97.03 79.98
N SER A 961 -1.15 97.82 81.01
CA SER A 961 -1.94 97.51 82.21
C SER A 961 -3.39 97.05 81.94
N PRO A 962 -3.95 96.09 82.71
CA PRO A 962 -5.39 95.80 82.72
C PRO A 962 -6.13 96.78 83.65
N SER A 963 -6.90 97.71 83.09
CA SER A 963 -7.54 98.81 83.82
C SER A 963 -8.94 98.45 84.40
N PHE A 964 -9.04 98.52 85.73
CA PHE A 964 -10.22 98.66 86.61
C PHE A 964 -11.33 97.58 86.44
N PHE A 965 -11.35 96.51 87.27
CA PHE A 965 -12.26 96.50 88.43
C PHE A 965 -12.02 97.71 89.33
N SER A 966 -12.88 98.71 89.35
CA SER A 966 -14.31 98.74 88.95
C SER A 966 -14.79 97.93 87.74
N THR A 967 -15.52 96.86 88.06
CA THR A 967 -16.46 96.02 87.29
C THR A 967 -16.03 94.80 86.45
N GLN A 968 -17.06 93.97 86.32
CA GLN A 968 -17.21 92.53 86.49
C GLN A 968 -17.59 91.94 85.16
N THR A 969 -17.19 90.70 84.85
CA THR A 969 -18.04 89.80 84.05
C THR A 969 -17.40 88.44 83.75
N ARG A 970 -18.27 87.43 83.87
CA ARG A 970 -18.44 86.28 82.98
C ARG A 970 -17.30 85.26 82.86
N GLY A 971 -16.29 85.32 83.73
CA GLY A 971 -15.39 84.18 83.97
C GLY A 971 -15.95 83.17 84.99
N SER A 972 -16.93 83.57 85.80
CA SER A 972 -17.46 82.76 86.90
C SER A 972 -18.15 81.47 86.47
N ALA A 973 -18.78 81.44 85.29
CA ALA A 973 -19.43 80.22 84.77
C ALA A 973 -18.40 79.15 84.32
N PHE A 974 -17.23 79.57 83.83
CA PHE A 974 -16.15 78.66 83.47
C PHE A 974 -15.44 78.11 84.72
N ILE A 975 -15.38 78.91 85.80
CA ILE A 975 -14.81 78.49 87.08
C ILE A 975 -15.66 77.40 87.74
N GLU A 976 -16.99 77.51 87.70
CA GLU A 976 -17.88 76.45 88.21
C GLU A 976 -17.78 75.14 87.42
N GLU A 977 -17.61 75.21 86.11
CA GLU A 977 -17.53 74.02 85.25
C GLU A 977 -16.16 73.30 85.40
N CYS A 978 -15.09 74.08 85.60
CA CYS A 978 -13.77 73.53 85.95
C CYS A 978 -13.76 72.93 87.37
N GLN A 979 -14.47 73.52 88.35
CA GLN A 979 -14.62 72.95 89.70
C GLN A 979 -15.42 71.64 89.72
N LYS A 980 -16.34 71.43 88.78
CA LYS A 980 -17.02 70.13 88.62
C LYS A 980 -16.08 69.06 88.05
N LEU A 981 -15.22 69.40 87.11
CA LEU A 981 -14.20 68.49 86.55
C LEU A 981 -13.09 68.16 87.57
N GLU A 982 -12.74 69.11 88.44
CA GLU A 982 -11.78 68.89 89.52
C GLU A 982 -12.32 67.92 90.60
N ASN A 983 -13.63 67.96 90.88
CA ASN A 983 -14.26 67.02 91.81
C ASN A 983 -14.42 65.60 91.23
N SER A 984 -14.54 65.43 89.90
CA SER A 984 -14.57 64.10 89.29
C SER A 984 -13.17 63.48 89.16
N LEU A 985 -12.11 64.29 89.08
CA LEU A 985 -10.73 63.82 88.89
C LEU A 985 -9.94 63.64 90.20
N ASN A 986 -10.43 64.16 91.33
CA ASN A 986 -9.80 63.97 92.64
C ASN A 986 -10.41 62.80 93.46
N ASN A 987 -11.26 61.95 92.84
CA ASN A 987 -11.92 60.80 93.50
C ASN A 987 -11.89 59.47 92.70
N SER A 988 -11.00 59.27 91.71
CA SER A 988 -10.72 57.94 91.09
C SER A 988 -9.40 57.92 90.35
#